data_AF-A0A5D3WJM3-F1
#
_entry.id   AF-A0A5D3WJM3-F1
#
_cell.length_a   1.000
_cell.length_b   1.000
_cell.length_c   1.000
_cell.angle_alpha   90.00
_cell.angle_beta   90.00
_cell.angle_gamma   90.00
#
_symmetry.space_group_name_H-M   'P 1'
#
loop_
_entity.id
_entity.type
_entity.pdbx_description
1 polymer ?
#
loop_
_entity_poly.entity_id
_entity_poly.type
_entity_poly.pdbx_seq_one_letter_code
_entity_poly.pdbx_strand_id
1 'polypeptide(L)'
;MSEQTTNNVGEPQAVEGSEQAKRLMEQEEYGLRRPRDWTRFLVPVIGVCWSLFQLSLASWLLIDSTYTRAIHLAFAFSIVFLSYPTFKREIRLPGLRWLGEKRRVPWGDMVLALIAIVAALYIALDYEGLSTRVGAPISRDLVFGFLLVVCLLEAARRTIGPALPIIALVFTFYAFFGPYMPDFLSFKGVSINRYITQISLTTEGIYGIPLDVSARIVFLFVLFGALLEKAGGGKFFIDLAMSLLGRYKGGPAKAAVMSSGLTGLVSGSSIANVVTTGTFTIPLMKKVGYPPKKAAAIEVAASTDGQIMPPIMGAAAFIIAEYVNIPYLEVCKAAAIPAFASYATLFFLTHIEASKLGLKGLPKADLPRFFSTFVGGLHYLIPLLVLLYELIVPRHSPDMAAFRATMVLMLIMLLQHPLRALLRGEGTIGGGFRRGGEEIFRGLVAGARNMVSVAVATAAAGIIVGVVTMGLGGLITDVIDTLSRGNIYAMLGITAFASLLLGMGLPTTATYIVMASLTAPAIVTIAEWQGFFVPLIAAHLFCFYFGILADDTPPVGLAAYAASAIARSEPIPTGLQGFMYDIRTAILPFMFIFNHDLLLWNINSWGLAILIFVMTCLGAFAFAGATQGWFAYRNRWWDVPLLLLVTAMMFRPDFFGDLLGIENHYVAYIPGVIVLVLVIAWQKMRQRRAEAMA
;
A
#
# COMPACT_ATOMS: atom_id res chain seq x y z
N MET A 1 -5.07 -9.36 -58.63
CA MET A 1 -6.14 -9.11 -57.65
C MET A 1 -5.87 -10.00 -56.45
N SER A 2 -5.29 -9.45 -55.38
CA SER A 2 -5.01 -10.16 -54.13
C SER A 2 -5.74 -9.44 -53.00
N GLU A 3 -6.78 -10.07 -52.46
CA GLU A 3 -7.51 -9.58 -51.29
C GLU A 3 -6.66 -9.71 -50.02
N GLN A 4 -6.51 -8.60 -49.32
CA GLN A 4 -6.01 -8.52 -47.96
C GLN A 4 -7.14 -8.91 -46.99
N THR A 5 -7.03 -10.08 -46.37
CA THR A 5 -7.79 -10.41 -45.17
C THR A 5 -7.14 -9.73 -43.95
N THR A 6 -7.78 -8.68 -43.45
CA THR A 6 -7.48 -8.05 -42.16
C THR A 6 -7.91 -8.98 -41.00
N ASN A 7 -6.96 -9.52 -40.26
CA ASN A 7 -7.19 -10.23 -39.00
C ASN A 7 -7.62 -9.26 -37.90
N ASN A 8 -8.91 -9.17 -37.62
CA ASN A 8 -9.48 -8.37 -36.52
C ASN A 8 -9.99 -9.27 -35.37
N VAL A 9 -9.13 -10.13 -34.84
CA VAL A 9 -9.48 -11.12 -33.78
C VAL A 9 -9.03 -10.67 -32.37
N GLY A 10 -8.41 -9.48 -32.24
CA GLY A 10 -7.82 -9.02 -30.98
C GLY A 10 -8.70 -8.16 -30.06
N GLU A 11 -9.68 -7.44 -30.60
CA GLU A 11 -10.42 -6.39 -29.88
C GLU A 11 -11.50 -6.90 -28.89
N PRO A 12 -12.39 -7.85 -29.24
CA PRO A 12 -13.52 -8.22 -28.36
C PRO A 12 -13.06 -8.79 -27.01
N GLN A 13 -12.02 -9.62 -27.04
CA GLN A 13 -11.52 -10.29 -25.84
C GLN A 13 -10.62 -9.38 -24.97
N ALA A 14 -10.08 -8.27 -25.50
CA ALA A 14 -9.21 -7.37 -24.74
C ALA A 14 -10.04 -6.49 -23.81
N VAL A 15 -11.26 -6.19 -24.25
CA VAL A 15 -12.31 -5.55 -23.46
C VAL A 15 -12.70 -6.46 -22.29
N GLU A 16 -12.88 -7.77 -22.49
CA GLU A 16 -13.27 -8.71 -21.41
C GLU A 16 -12.28 -8.80 -20.23
N GLY A 17 -10.98 -8.87 -20.50
CA GLY A 17 -9.95 -8.94 -19.44
C GLY A 17 -9.84 -7.64 -18.64
N SER A 18 -9.92 -6.49 -19.33
CA SER A 18 -9.98 -5.17 -18.68
C SER A 18 -11.25 -5.01 -17.85
N GLU A 19 -12.39 -5.52 -18.33
CA GLU A 19 -13.64 -5.54 -17.56
C GLU A 19 -13.54 -6.40 -16.30
N GLN A 20 -12.89 -7.57 -16.37
CA GLN A 20 -12.71 -8.42 -15.19
C GLN A 20 -11.85 -7.73 -14.12
N ALA A 21 -10.75 -7.10 -14.53
CA ALA A 21 -9.90 -6.34 -13.61
C ALA A 21 -10.64 -5.14 -13.00
N LYS A 22 -11.42 -4.41 -13.82
CA LYS A 22 -12.30 -3.34 -13.34
C LYS A 22 -13.37 -3.87 -12.39
N ARG A 23 -13.94 -5.04 -12.63
CA ARG A 23 -14.90 -5.67 -11.71
C ARG A 23 -14.27 -6.03 -10.37
N LEU A 24 -12.99 -6.45 -10.34
CA LEU A 24 -12.28 -6.71 -9.08
C LEU A 24 -12.10 -5.42 -8.27
N MET A 25 -11.60 -4.35 -8.90
CA MET A 25 -11.47 -3.04 -8.26
C MET A 25 -12.84 -2.47 -7.85
N GLU A 26 -13.85 -2.55 -8.72
CA GLU A 26 -15.19 -2.05 -8.41
C GLU A 26 -15.84 -2.80 -7.23
N GLN A 27 -15.56 -4.09 -7.06
CA GLN A 27 -16.04 -4.86 -5.91
C GLN A 27 -15.37 -4.41 -4.61
N GLU A 28 -14.08 -4.05 -4.68
CA GLU A 28 -13.33 -3.50 -3.57
C GLU A 28 -13.84 -2.10 -3.20
N GLU A 29 -13.99 -1.19 -4.20
CA GLU A 29 -14.40 0.21 -4.00
C GLU A 29 -15.90 0.40 -3.73
N TYR A 30 -16.80 -0.25 -4.48
CA TYR A 30 -18.24 0.05 -4.46
C TYR A 30 -19.08 -1.02 -3.73
N GLY A 31 -18.46 -2.12 -3.33
CA GLY A 31 -19.16 -3.31 -2.89
C GLY A 31 -19.97 -3.99 -4.01
N LEU A 32 -20.74 -5.00 -3.62
CA LEU A 32 -21.43 -5.88 -4.57
C LEU A 32 -22.85 -5.40 -4.94
N ARG A 33 -23.41 -4.42 -4.20
CA ARG A 33 -24.78 -3.95 -4.42
C ARG A 33 -24.86 -2.85 -5.46
N ARG A 34 -25.85 -2.98 -6.35
CA ARG A 34 -26.22 -1.98 -7.36
C ARG A 34 -27.73 -1.68 -7.21
N PRO A 35 -28.14 -0.94 -6.16
CA PRO A 35 -29.54 -0.59 -5.94
C PRO A 35 -30.10 0.24 -7.09
N ARG A 36 -31.30 -0.12 -7.58
CA ARG A 36 -32.02 0.67 -8.60
C ARG A 36 -33.12 1.57 -8.02
N ASP A 37 -33.51 1.29 -6.77
CA ASP A 37 -34.56 2.01 -6.05
C ASP A 37 -34.01 3.30 -5.41
N TRP A 38 -34.84 3.97 -4.59
CA TRP A 38 -34.46 5.18 -3.83
C TRP A 38 -33.18 4.99 -2.99
N THR A 39 -32.89 3.75 -2.56
CA THR A 39 -31.68 3.38 -1.81
C THR A 39 -30.37 3.65 -2.57
N ARG A 40 -30.42 3.88 -3.89
CA ARG A 40 -29.26 4.31 -4.70
C ARG A 40 -28.66 5.64 -4.25
N PHE A 41 -29.46 6.49 -3.59
CA PHE A 41 -29.02 7.79 -3.12
C PHE A 41 -28.42 7.76 -1.72
N LEU A 42 -28.70 6.72 -0.92
CA LEU A 42 -28.22 6.63 0.46
C LEU A 42 -26.70 6.62 0.56
N VAL A 43 -26.03 5.70 -0.13
CA VAL A 43 -24.58 5.54 -0.05
C VAL A 43 -23.83 6.79 -0.54
N PRO A 44 -24.18 7.40 -1.69
CA PRO A 44 -23.58 8.67 -2.08
C PRO A 44 -23.78 9.80 -1.07
N VAL A 45 -24.98 9.96 -0.51
CA VAL A 45 -25.26 11.02 0.49
C VAL A 45 -24.44 10.79 1.76
N ILE A 46 -24.43 9.56 2.29
CA ILE A 46 -23.64 9.20 3.47
C ILE A 46 -22.14 9.40 3.19
N GLY A 47 -21.67 9.01 2.00
CA GLY A 47 -20.28 9.20 1.59
C GLY A 47 -19.88 10.67 1.57
N VAL A 48 -20.71 11.54 0.97
CA VAL A 48 -20.46 13.00 0.99
C VAL A 48 -20.50 13.55 2.41
N CYS A 49 -21.47 13.16 3.23
CA CYS A 49 -21.53 13.57 4.64
C CYS A 49 -20.27 13.16 5.40
N TRP A 50 -19.77 11.95 5.18
CA TRP A 50 -18.53 11.47 5.80
C TRP A 50 -17.32 12.28 5.33
N SER A 51 -17.19 12.53 4.03
CA SER A 51 -16.10 13.36 3.50
C SER A 51 -16.14 14.79 4.04
N LEU A 52 -17.31 15.40 4.11
CA LEU A 52 -17.48 16.76 4.65
C LEU A 52 -17.18 16.80 6.16
N PHE A 53 -17.62 15.79 6.91
CA PHE A 53 -17.28 15.66 8.33
C PHE A 53 -15.77 15.62 8.53
N GLN A 54 -15.06 14.79 7.75
CA GLN A 54 -13.61 14.63 7.87
C GLN A 54 -12.84 15.89 7.45
N LEU A 55 -13.28 16.57 6.39
CA LEU A 55 -12.74 17.86 6.00
C LEU A 55 -12.97 18.93 7.07
N SER A 56 -14.12 18.88 7.76
CA SER A 56 -14.43 19.85 8.83
C SER A 56 -13.54 19.66 10.05
N LEU A 57 -13.17 18.41 10.39
CA LEU A 57 -12.26 18.10 11.49
C LEU A 57 -10.85 18.67 11.28
N ALA A 58 -10.40 18.69 10.02
CA ALA A 58 -9.12 19.25 9.64
C ALA A 58 -9.14 20.79 9.46
N SER A 59 -10.18 21.49 9.90
CA SER A 59 -10.28 22.93 9.67
C SER A 59 -10.89 23.69 10.84
N TRP A 60 -12.16 23.47 11.14
CA TRP A 60 -12.89 24.27 12.13
C TRP A 60 -13.60 23.44 13.21
N LEU A 61 -13.86 22.15 12.96
CA LEU A 61 -14.56 21.29 13.90
C LEU A 61 -13.55 20.62 14.84
N LEU A 62 -13.43 21.15 16.06
CA LEU A 62 -12.60 20.57 17.11
C LEU A 62 -13.46 19.73 18.04
N ILE A 63 -13.35 18.41 17.95
CA ILE A 63 -14.01 17.45 18.86
C ILE A 63 -12.99 16.47 19.42
N ASP A 64 -13.33 15.86 20.55
CA ASP A 64 -12.47 14.87 21.17
C ASP A 64 -12.23 13.64 20.25
N SER A 65 -11.06 13.03 20.42
CA SER A 65 -10.60 11.90 19.60
C SER A 65 -11.56 10.71 19.67
N THR A 66 -12.16 10.44 20.83
CA THR A 66 -13.10 9.33 21.04
C THR A 66 -14.34 9.50 20.17
N TYR A 67 -14.89 10.71 20.12
CA TYR A 67 -16.03 11.05 19.27
C TYR A 67 -15.67 10.94 17.79
N THR A 68 -14.50 11.43 17.41
CA THR A 68 -13.99 11.34 16.03
C THR A 68 -13.94 9.89 15.56
N ARG A 69 -13.32 9.00 16.36
CA ARG A 69 -13.17 7.56 16.04
C ARG A 69 -14.53 6.86 15.99
N ALA A 70 -15.43 7.15 16.94
CA ALA A 70 -16.78 6.59 16.99
C ALA A 70 -17.62 6.97 15.77
N ILE A 71 -17.65 8.27 15.42
CA ILE A 71 -18.40 8.77 14.27
C ILE A 71 -17.81 8.24 12.95
N HIS A 72 -16.49 8.20 12.84
CA HIS A 72 -15.80 7.64 11.67
C HIS A 72 -16.18 6.16 11.44
N LEU A 73 -16.15 5.33 12.50
CA LEU A 73 -16.55 3.92 12.40
C LEU A 73 -18.04 3.76 12.10
N ALA A 74 -18.90 4.62 12.65
CA ALA A 74 -20.33 4.61 12.35
C ALA A 74 -20.62 4.92 10.87
N PHE A 75 -19.91 5.87 10.26
CA PHE A 75 -20.01 6.12 8.82
C PHE A 75 -19.53 4.91 8.00
N ALA A 76 -18.42 4.30 8.40
CA ALA A 76 -17.91 3.09 7.74
C ALA A 76 -18.97 1.97 7.79
N PHE A 77 -19.51 1.64 8.97
CA PHE A 77 -20.57 0.63 9.11
C PHE A 77 -21.80 0.95 8.28
N SER A 78 -22.22 2.21 8.24
CA SER A 78 -23.35 2.64 7.40
C SER A 78 -23.12 2.24 5.95
N ILE A 79 -21.95 2.54 5.38
CA ILE A 79 -21.66 2.19 3.98
C ILE A 79 -21.48 0.68 3.80
N VAL A 80 -20.85 -0.04 4.75
CA VAL A 80 -20.65 -1.49 4.67
C VAL A 80 -21.97 -2.25 4.56
N PHE A 81 -22.85 -2.09 5.53
CA PHE A 81 -24.08 -2.89 5.58
C PHE A 81 -25.05 -2.52 4.45
N LEU A 82 -24.98 -1.29 3.94
CA LEU A 82 -25.77 -0.87 2.77
C LEU A 82 -25.18 -1.37 1.44
N SER A 83 -23.85 -1.45 1.30
CA SER A 83 -23.18 -1.73 0.02
C SER A 83 -22.74 -3.19 -0.17
N TYR A 84 -22.54 -3.93 0.92
CA TYR A 84 -22.03 -5.30 0.90
C TYR A 84 -23.07 -6.27 1.45
N PRO A 85 -23.58 -7.21 0.64
CA PRO A 85 -24.47 -8.27 1.11
C PRO A 85 -23.71 -9.23 2.01
N THR A 86 -24.42 -9.91 2.92
CA THR A 86 -23.84 -10.91 3.83
C THR A 86 -23.09 -11.99 3.04
N PHE A 87 -23.67 -12.51 1.96
CA PHE A 87 -23.03 -13.52 1.13
C PHE A 87 -22.82 -13.04 -0.30
N LYS A 88 -21.65 -13.35 -0.86
CA LYS A 88 -21.32 -13.04 -2.26
C LYS A 88 -22.18 -13.83 -3.26
N ARG A 89 -22.70 -14.99 -2.85
CA ARG A 89 -23.56 -15.87 -3.64
C ARG A 89 -25.04 -15.54 -3.41
N GLU A 90 -25.86 -15.68 -4.44
CA GLU A 90 -27.31 -15.54 -4.32
C GLU A 90 -27.89 -16.72 -3.51
N ILE A 91 -28.69 -16.41 -2.49
CA ILE A 91 -29.34 -17.42 -1.64
C ILE A 91 -30.77 -17.62 -2.13
N ARG A 92 -31.12 -18.87 -2.47
CA ARG A 92 -32.45 -19.24 -2.99
C ARG A 92 -33.46 -19.65 -1.92
N LEU A 93 -33.00 -19.88 -0.69
CA LEU A 93 -33.83 -20.30 0.44
C LEU A 93 -34.92 -19.25 0.77
N PRO A 94 -36.20 -19.65 0.90
CA PRO A 94 -37.28 -18.73 1.28
C PRO A 94 -37.02 -18.13 2.67
N GLY A 95 -37.25 -16.82 2.84
CA GLY A 95 -36.98 -16.08 4.07
C GLY A 95 -35.55 -15.54 4.22
N LEU A 96 -34.54 -16.20 3.65
CA LEU A 96 -33.12 -15.81 3.77
C LEU A 96 -32.54 -15.17 2.50
N ARG A 97 -33.37 -14.94 1.46
CA ARG A 97 -32.94 -14.34 0.18
C ARG A 97 -32.26 -12.98 0.33
N TRP A 98 -32.64 -12.22 1.37
CA TRP A 98 -32.10 -10.89 1.63
C TRP A 98 -30.57 -10.91 1.86
N LEU A 99 -30.03 -11.98 2.42
CA LEU A 99 -28.61 -12.11 2.76
C LEU A 99 -27.68 -12.11 1.53
N GLY A 100 -28.20 -12.44 0.34
CA GLY A 100 -27.45 -12.46 -0.93
C GLY A 100 -27.96 -11.45 -1.96
N GLU A 101 -28.87 -10.55 -1.58
CA GLU A 101 -29.51 -9.62 -2.51
C GLU A 101 -28.54 -8.51 -2.95
N LYS A 102 -28.44 -8.31 -4.27
CA LYS A 102 -27.52 -7.36 -4.92
C LYS A 102 -28.24 -6.19 -5.58
N ARG A 103 -29.54 -6.31 -5.88
CA ARG A 103 -30.29 -5.33 -6.67
C ARG A 103 -30.98 -4.25 -5.83
N ARG A 104 -31.11 -4.47 -4.52
CA ARG A 104 -31.67 -3.52 -3.54
C ARG A 104 -31.03 -3.72 -2.18
N VAL A 105 -31.16 -2.74 -1.30
CA VAL A 105 -30.80 -2.89 0.12
C VAL A 105 -32.01 -3.50 0.85
N PRO A 106 -31.90 -4.72 1.41
CA PRO A 106 -32.97 -5.31 2.19
C PRO A 106 -33.13 -4.63 3.55
N TRP A 107 -34.36 -4.67 4.08
CA TRP A 107 -34.65 -4.10 5.39
C TRP A 107 -33.83 -4.72 6.53
N GLY A 108 -33.54 -6.03 6.46
CA GLY A 108 -32.68 -6.72 7.43
C GLY A 108 -31.27 -6.12 7.53
N ASP A 109 -30.66 -5.75 6.41
CA ASP A 109 -29.34 -5.09 6.44
C ASP A 109 -29.42 -3.64 6.89
N MET A 110 -30.56 -2.96 6.68
CA MET A 110 -30.77 -1.63 7.27
C MET A 110 -30.85 -1.69 8.80
N VAL A 111 -31.51 -2.73 9.35
CA VAL A 111 -31.55 -2.96 10.80
C VAL A 111 -30.17 -3.33 11.33
N LEU A 112 -29.42 -4.20 10.64
CA LEU A 112 -28.03 -4.50 11.01
C LEU A 112 -27.13 -3.26 10.95
N ALA A 113 -27.30 -2.41 9.92
CA ALA A 113 -26.59 -1.13 9.83
C ALA A 113 -26.89 -0.25 11.05
N LEU A 114 -28.17 -0.13 11.44
CA LEU A 114 -28.58 0.66 12.60
C LEU A 114 -27.97 0.12 13.91
N ILE A 115 -28.02 -1.20 14.11
CA ILE A 115 -27.41 -1.85 15.30
C ILE A 115 -25.90 -1.57 15.35
N ALA A 116 -25.22 -1.73 14.22
CA ALA A 116 -23.78 -1.49 14.12
C ALA A 116 -23.42 -0.02 14.39
N ILE A 117 -24.19 0.92 13.83
CA ILE A 117 -24.02 2.37 14.05
C ILE A 117 -24.20 2.72 15.53
N VAL A 118 -25.27 2.24 16.16
CA VAL A 118 -25.54 2.53 17.58
C VAL A 118 -24.46 1.91 18.47
N ALA A 119 -24.02 0.67 18.17
CA ALA A 119 -22.92 0.05 18.89
C ALA A 119 -21.60 0.82 18.75
N ALA A 120 -21.30 1.34 17.55
CA ALA A 120 -20.12 2.16 17.29
C ALA A 120 -20.18 3.54 17.99
N LEU A 121 -21.37 4.11 18.14
CA LEU A 121 -21.56 5.40 18.79
C LEU A 121 -21.69 5.30 20.31
N TYR A 122 -21.88 4.12 20.89
CA TYR A 122 -22.13 3.93 22.32
C TYR A 122 -21.08 4.60 23.21
N ILE A 123 -19.79 4.44 22.88
CA ILE A 123 -18.68 5.04 23.64
C ILE A 123 -18.72 6.57 23.65
N ALA A 124 -19.26 7.18 22.58
CA ALA A 124 -19.44 8.62 22.46
C ALA A 124 -20.74 9.10 23.13
N LEU A 125 -21.82 8.29 23.07
CA LEU A 125 -23.11 8.63 23.65
C LEU A 125 -23.10 8.59 25.18
N ASP A 126 -22.32 7.71 25.79
CA ASP A 126 -22.23 7.52 27.23
C ASP A 126 -20.81 7.78 27.78
N TYR A 127 -20.10 8.72 27.15
CA TYR A 127 -18.71 9.05 27.44
C TYR A 127 -18.48 9.44 28.91
N GLU A 128 -19.31 10.34 29.45
CA GLU A 128 -19.23 10.75 30.86
C GLU A 128 -19.50 9.57 31.81
N GLY A 129 -20.49 8.76 31.47
CA GLY A 129 -20.81 7.56 32.23
C GLY A 129 -19.63 6.59 32.28
N LEU A 130 -19.06 6.25 31.12
CA LEU A 130 -17.94 5.32 31.01
C LEU A 130 -16.70 5.82 31.74
N SER A 131 -16.41 7.12 31.69
CA SER A 131 -15.25 7.71 32.37
C SER A 131 -15.34 7.65 33.90
N THR A 132 -16.55 7.58 34.48
CA THR A 132 -16.74 7.43 35.94
C THR A 132 -16.71 5.98 36.44
N ARG A 133 -16.78 4.98 35.56
CA ARG A 133 -16.81 3.54 35.90
C ARG A 133 -15.72 2.73 35.21
N VAL A 134 -14.56 3.33 35.00
CA VAL A 134 -13.40 2.67 34.39
C VAL A 134 -13.07 1.38 35.12
N GLY A 135 -13.00 0.27 34.39
CA GLY A 135 -12.73 -1.06 34.95
C GLY A 135 -13.91 -1.75 35.63
N ALA A 136 -15.07 -1.10 35.73
CA ALA A 136 -16.31 -1.65 36.29
C ALA A 136 -17.49 -1.49 35.32
N PRO A 137 -17.46 -2.13 34.14
CA PRO A 137 -18.53 -2.02 33.14
C PRO A 137 -19.85 -2.60 33.68
N ILE A 138 -20.95 -1.92 33.38
CA ILE A 138 -22.30 -2.44 33.65
C ILE A 138 -22.75 -3.37 32.51
N SER A 139 -23.84 -4.12 32.72
CA SER A 139 -24.37 -5.05 31.70
C SER A 139 -24.67 -4.38 30.35
N ARG A 140 -25.12 -3.11 30.36
CA ARG A 140 -25.34 -2.32 29.14
C ARG A 140 -24.05 -2.14 28.34
N ASP A 141 -22.96 -1.80 29.03
CA ASP A 141 -21.63 -1.62 28.41
C ASP A 141 -21.16 -2.91 27.75
N LEU A 142 -21.34 -4.04 28.44
CA LEU A 142 -20.96 -5.36 27.93
C LEU A 142 -21.76 -5.76 26.69
N VAL A 143 -23.07 -5.48 26.66
CA VAL A 143 -23.93 -5.78 25.51
C VAL A 143 -23.53 -4.96 24.29
N PHE A 144 -23.39 -3.64 24.42
CA PHE A 144 -22.99 -2.80 23.29
C PHE A 144 -21.57 -3.09 22.83
N GLY A 145 -20.65 -3.36 23.76
CA GLY A 145 -19.29 -3.77 23.44
C GLY A 145 -19.22 -5.10 22.68
N PHE A 146 -20.01 -6.09 23.10
CA PHE A 146 -20.12 -7.36 22.38
C PHE A 146 -20.74 -7.18 20.98
N LEU A 147 -21.83 -6.40 20.88
CA LEU A 147 -22.45 -6.09 19.59
C LEU A 147 -21.47 -5.38 18.65
N LEU A 148 -20.65 -4.46 19.16
CA LEU A 148 -19.62 -3.77 18.38
C LEU A 148 -18.61 -4.77 17.81
N VAL A 149 -18.07 -5.68 18.64
CA VAL A 149 -17.11 -6.71 18.20
C VAL A 149 -17.73 -7.59 17.11
N VAL A 150 -18.95 -8.09 17.32
CA VAL A 150 -19.63 -8.96 16.35
C VAL A 150 -19.92 -8.22 15.04
N CYS A 151 -20.46 -7.01 15.11
CA CYS A 151 -20.76 -6.20 13.93
C CYS A 151 -19.48 -5.83 13.16
N LEU A 152 -18.38 -5.56 13.87
CA LEU A 152 -17.09 -5.25 13.27
C LEU A 152 -16.49 -6.45 12.53
N LEU A 153 -16.48 -7.63 13.15
CA LEU A 153 -15.98 -8.85 12.51
C LEU A 153 -16.81 -9.21 11.28
N GLU A 154 -18.13 -9.03 11.35
CA GLU A 154 -19.03 -9.23 10.21
C GLU A 154 -18.82 -8.18 9.11
N ALA A 155 -18.63 -6.91 9.48
CA ALA A 155 -18.31 -5.85 8.53
C ALA A 155 -16.98 -6.13 7.82
N ALA A 156 -15.94 -6.52 8.56
CA ALA A 156 -14.63 -6.89 8.03
C ALA A 156 -14.71 -8.10 7.09
N ARG A 157 -15.54 -9.10 7.44
CA ARG A 157 -15.79 -10.27 6.59
C ARG A 157 -16.45 -9.88 5.26
N ARG A 158 -17.39 -8.93 5.29
CA ARG A 158 -18.13 -8.47 4.09
C ARG A 158 -17.25 -7.64 3.15
N THR A 159 -16.36 -6.81 3.68
CA THR A 159 -15.54 -5.88 2.89
C THR A 159 -14.22 -6.50 2.43
N ILE A 160 -13.45 -7.06 3.37
CA ILE A 160 -12.07 -7.50 3.16
C ILE A 160 -12.02 -9.02 2.91
N GLY A 161 -12.96 -9.75 3.49
CA GLY A 161 -13.00 -11.21 3.44
C GLY A 161 -12.71 -11.85 4.79
N PRO A 162 -12.66 -13.19 4.85
CA PRO A 162 -12.63 -13.92 6.12
C PRO A 162 -11.27 -13.91 6.82
N ALA A 163 -10.18 -13.57 6.13
CA ALA A 163 -8.82 -13.65 6.68
C ALA A 163 -8.66 -12.80 7.96
N LEU A 164 -8.96 -11.49 7.91
CA LEU A 164 -8.81 -10.60 9.07
C LEU A 164 -9.72 -10.98 10.24
N PRO A 165 -11.04 -11.23 10.03
CA PRO A 165 -11.92 -11.71 11.10
C PRO A 165 -11.46 -13.04 11.71
N ILE A 166 -10.96 -13.99 10.91
CA ILE A 166 -10.45 -15.26 11.43
C ILE A 166 -9.24 -15.01 12.32
N ILE A 167 -8.29 -14.18 11.90
CA ILE A 167 -7.12 -13.84 12.72
C ILE A 167 -7.57 -13.16 14.03
N ALA A 168 -8.44 -12.16 13.95
CA ALA A 168 -8.98 -11.49 15.14
C ALA A 168 -9.72 -12.46 16.08
N LEU A 169 -10.48 -13.42 15.54
CA LEU A 169 -11.14 -14.47 16.31
C LEU A 169 -10.12 -15.43 16.95
N VAL A 170 -9.06 -15.84 16.24
CA VAL A 170 -8.00 -16.68 16.78
C VAL A 170 -7.33 -16.00 17.98
N PHE A 171 -6.97 -14.72 17.86
CA PHE A 171 -6.44 -13.93 18.98
C PHE A 171 -7.44 -13.79 20.11
N THR A 172 -8.72 -13.56 19.79
CA THR A 172 -9.79 -13.47 20.79
C THR A 172 -9.97 -14.78 21.54
N PHE A 173 -10.03 -15.92 20.86
CA PHE A 173 -10.11 -17.23 21.51
C PHE A 173 -8.87 -17.50 22.34
N TYR A 174 -7.69 -17.21 21.80
CA TYR A 174 -6.45 -17.37 22.53
C TYR A 174 -6.44 -16.51 23.80
N ALA A 175 -6.98 -15.27 23.77
CA ALA A 175 -7.18 -14.40 24.94
C ALA A 175 -7.91 -15.08 26.13
N PHE A 176 -8.82 -16.01 25.85
CA PHE A 176 -9.58 -16.77 26.87
C PHE A 176 -8.96 -18.12 27.19
N PHE A 177 -8.45 -18.83 26.19
CA PHE A 177 -7.99 -20.22 26.31
C PHE A 177 -6.48 -20.36 26.54
N GLY A 178 -5.75 -19.25 26.65
CA GLY A 178 -4.33 -19.20 27.02
C GLY A 178 -3.91 -20.13 28.16
N PRO A 179 -4.66 -20.21 29.28
CA PRO A 179 -4.28 -21.08 30.40
C PRO A 179 -4.28 -22.58 30.09
N TYR A 180 -4.97 -23.01 29.02
CA TYR A 180 -5.08 -24.41 28.62
C TYR A 180 -4.08 -24.81 27.53
N MET A 181 -3.22 -23.89 27.10
CA MET A 181 -2.22 -24.13 26.08
C MET A 181 -0.96 -24.78 26.69
N PRO A 182 -0.12 -25.45 25.88
CA PRO A 182 1.16 -25.97 26.35
C PRO A 182 1.99 -24.88 27.02
N ASP A 183 2.84 -25.23 27.97
CA ASP A 183 3.57 -24.27 28.83
C ASP A 183 4.24 -23.13 28.04
N PHE A 184 4.85 -23.44 26.89
CA PHE A 184 5.52 -22.46 26.01
C PHE A 184 4.58 -21.47 25.29
N LEU A 185 3.27 -21.74 25.26
CA LEU A 185 2.21 -20.88 24.69
C LEU A 185 1.18 -20.45 25.76
N SER A 186 1.39 -20.80 27.02
CA SER A 186 0.43 -20.53 28.07
C SER A 186 0.50 -19.07 28.54
N PHE A 187 -0.65 -18.45 28.82
CA PHE A 187 -0.71 -17.19 29.56
C PHE A 187 -1.96 -17.13 30.44
N LYS A 188 -1.99 -16.19 31.38
CA LYS A 188 -2.96 -16.08 32.50
C LYS A 188 -4.45 -16.04 32.10
N GLY A 189 -4.78 -15.85 30.83
CA GLY A 189 -6.16 -15.70 30.35
C GLY A 189 -6.78 -14.35 30.74
N VAL A 190 -7.86 -13.98 30.07
CA VAL A 190 -8.59 -12.71 30.28
C VAL A 190 -10.05 -12.99 30.59
N SER A 191 -10.66 -12.27 31.53
CA SER A 191 -12.11 -12.36 31.79
C SER A 191 -12.92 -11.62 30.71
N ILE A 192 -14.18 -12.01 30.49
CA ILE A 192 -15.04 -11.35 29.49
C ILE A 192 -15.20 -9.84 29.76
N ASN A 193 -15.30 -9.44 31.03
CA ASN A 193 -15.40 -8.04 31.42
C ASN A 193 -14.14 -7.27 31.02
N ARG A 194 -12.95 -7.82 31.28
CA ARG A 194 -11.69 -7.18 30.91
C ARG A 194 -11.53 -7.12 29.39
N TYR A 195 -11.84 -8.21 28.69
CA TYR A 195 -11.78 -8.27 27.23
C TYR A 195 -12.70 -7.23 26.59
N ILE A 196 -13.99 -7.23 26.91
CA ILE A 196 -14.95 -6.30 26.30
C ILE A 196 -14.59 -4.86 26.65
N THR A 197 -14.20 -4.58 27.89
CA THR A 197 -13.77 -3.23 28.29
C THR A 197 -12.59 -2.76 27.44
N GLN A 198 -11.51 -3.55 27.36
CA GLN A 198 -10.31 -3.15 26.65
C GLN A 198 -10.49 -3.09 25.13
N ILE A 199 -11.25 -4.02 24.55
CA ILE A 199 -11.41 -4.10 23.10
C ILE A 199 -12.41 -3.05 22.58
N SER A 200 -13.48 -2.76 23.33
CA SER A 200 -14.62 -1.99 22.81
C SER A 200 -14.94 -0.70 23.57
N LEU A 201 -14.42 -0.50 24.77
CA LEU A 201 -14.76 0.65 25.63
C LEU A 201 -13.55 1.53 25.96
N THR A 202 -12.36 1.21 25.44
CA THR A 202 -11.14 2.03 25.60
C THR A 202 -10.47 2.29 24.25
N THR A 203 -9.42 3.09 24.29
CA THR A 203 -8.56 3.41 23.15
C THR A 203 -7.39 2.44 22.98
N GLU A 204 -7.44 1.27 23.61
CA GLU A 204 -6.41 0.22 23.47
C GLU A 204 -6.84 -0.88 22.50
N GLY A 205 -8.10 -0.85 22.03
CA GLY A 205 -8.69 -1.84 21.14
C GLY A 205 -9.16 -1.27 19.81
N ILE A 206 -10.45 -1.48 19.50
CA ILE A 206 -11.11 -1.03 18.27
C ILE A 206 -10.94 0.48 18.04
N TYR A 207 -11.04 1.27 19.11
CA TYR A 207 -10.87 2.72 19.06
C TYR A 207 -9.41 3.17 19.28
N GLY A 208 -8.43 2.32 19.02
CA GLY A 208 -7.02 2.64 19.23
C GLY A 208 -6.36 3.47 18.14
N ILE A 209 -5.03 3.57 18.24
CA ILE A 209 -4.15 4.30 17.31
C ILE A 209 -4.50 4.04 15.84
N PRO A 210 -4.72 2.79 15.38
CA PRO A 210 -5.05 2.55 13.98
C PRO A 210 -6.30 3.28 13.49
N LEU A 211 -7.36 3.32 14.30
CA LEU A 211 -8.62 3.97 13.94
C LEU A 211 -8.50 5.50 14.06
N ASP A 212 -7.69 6.01 15.00
CA ASP A 212 -7.40 7.45 15.10
C ASP A 212 -6.71 7.96 13.84
N VAL A 213 -5.63 7.30 13.44
CA VAL A 213 -4.85 7.65 12.24
C VAL A 213 -5.71 7.51 10.98
N SER A 214 -6.52 6.44 10.92
CA SER A 214 -7.55 6.23 9.89
C SER A 214 -8.48 7.44 9.76
N ALA A 215 -8.99 7.95 10.88
CA ALA A 215 -9.97 9.03 10.90
C ALA A 215 -9.35 10.40 10.62
N ARG A 216 -8.23 10.75 11.26
CA ARG A 216 -7.68 12.11 11.19
C ARG A 216 -6.83 12.36 9.96
N ILE A 217 -6.04 11.38 9.55
CA ILE A 217 -4.99 11.58 8.56
C ILE A 217 -5.32 10.81 7.27
N VAL A 218 -5.44 9.49 7.36
CA VAL A 218 -5.55 8.61 6.20
C VAL A 218 -6.75 8.96 5.33
N PHE A 219 -7.90 9.26 5.93
CA PHE A 219 -9.10 9.66 5.20
C PHE A 219 -8.82 10.80 4.21
N LEU A 220 -8.11 11.84 4.66
CA LEU A 220 -7.86 13.04 3.85
C LEU A 220 -6.94 12.74 2.67
N PHE A 221 -5.94 11.87 2.85
CA PHE A 221 -5.06 11.45 1.76
C PHE A 221 -5.77 10.52 0.76
N VAL A 222 -6.60 9.59 1.23
CA VAL A 222 -7.44 8.74 0.36
C VAL A 222 -8.43 9.60 -0.42
N LEU A 223 -9.03 10.61 0.23
CA LEU A 223 -9.92 11.58 -0.41
C LEU A 223 -9.19 12.42 -1.46
N PHE A 224 -8.01 12.96 -1.12
CA PHE A 224 -7.16 13.70 -2.03
C PHE A 224 -6.82 12.87 -3.27
N GLY A 225 -6.44 11.61 -3.08
CA GLY A 225 -6.10 10.72 -4.18
C GLY A 225 -7.28 10.40 -5.08
N ALA A 226 -8.45 10.11 -4.51
CA ALA A 226 -9.68 9.89 -5.26
C ALA A 226 -10.06 11.14 -6.08
N LEU A 227 -9.95 12.34 -5.49
CA LEU A 227 -10.21 13.60 -6.20
C LEU A 227 -9.19 13.83 -7.33
N LEU A 228 -7.91 13.52 -7.12
CA LEU A 228 -6.86 13.75 -8.13
C LEU A 228 -7.05 12.82 -9.33
N GLU A 229 -7.46 11.58 -9.08
CA GLU A 229 -7.83 10.63 -10.12
C GLU A 229 -9.04 11.14 -10.91
N LYS A 230 -10.13 11.57 -10.23
CA LYS A 230 -11.32 12.12 -10.91
C LYS A 230 -11.03 13.44 -11.64
N ALA A 231 -10.06 14.22 -11.19
CA ALA A 231 -9.60 15.42 -11.88
C ALA A 231 -8.88 15.10 -13.20
N GLY A 232 -8.32 13.89 -13.35
CA GLY A 232 -7.58 13.45 -14.54
C GLY A 232 -6.07 13.30 -14.34
N GLY A 233 -5.56 13.36 -13.10
CA GLY A 233 -4.13 13.27 -12.79
C GLY A 233 -3.48 11.94 -13.21
N GLY A 234 -4.19 10.82 -13.04
CA GLY A 234 -3.65 9.49 -13.40
C GLY A 234 -3.29 9.37 -14.89
N LYS A 235 -4.19 9.80 -15.79
CA LYS A 235 -3.92 9.80 -17.23
C LYS A 235 -2.75 10.73 -17.58
N PHE A 236 -2.67 11.90 -16.94
CA PHE A 236 -1.56 12.82 -17.12
C PHE A 236 -0.21 12.18 -16.77
N PHE A 237 -0.11 11.45 -15.65
CA PHE A 237 1.13 10.77 -15.25
C PHE A 237 1.55 9.69 -16.25
N ILE A 238 0.61 8.93 -16.80
CA ILE A 238 0.87 7.92 -17.84
C ILE A 238 1.40 8.58 -19.11
N ASP A 239 0.70 9.61 -19.62
CA ASP A 239 1.08 10.29 -20.85
C ASP A 239 2.45 10.99 -20.70
N LEU A 240 2.72 11.57 -19.53
CA LEU A 240 4.02 12.17 -19.21
C LEU A 240 5.14 11.13 -19.20
N ALA A 241 4.95 10.00 -18.50
CA ALA A 241 5.93 8.92 -18.44
C ALA A 241 6.22 8.33 -19.83
N MET A 242 5.18 8.11 -20.64
CA MET A 242 5.32 7.62 -22.02
C MET A 242 6.07 8.61 -22.91
N SER A 243 5.79 9.92 -22.78
CA SER A 243 6.47 10.95 -23.57
C SER A 243 7.97 11.07 -23.25
N LEU A 244 8.35 10.79 -21.99
CA LEU A 244 9.74 10.80 -21.54
C LEU A 244 10.49 9.52 -21.93
N LEU A 245 9.86 8.35 -21.74
CA LEU A 245 10.57 7.08 -21.68
C LEU A 245 10.26 6.14 -22.85
N GLY A 246 9.13 6.31 -23.54
CA GLY A 246 8.61 5.36 -24.53
C GLY A 246 9.57 5.05 -25.68
N ARG A 247 10.42 6.00 -26.07
CA ARG A 247 11.39 5.85 -27.17
C ARG A 247 12.60 4.97 -26.86
N TYR A 248 12.89 4.74 -25.58
CA TYR A 248 14.08 4.01 -25.17
C TYR A 248 13.84 2.49 -25.20
N LYS A 249 14.93 1.70 -25.17
CA LYS A 249 14.84 0.24 -25.00
C LYS A 249 14.09 -0.09 -23.70
N GLY A 250 13.02 -0.89 -23.81
CA GLY A 250 12.12 -1.18 -22.69
C GLY A 250 11.23 0.02 -22.30
N GLY A 251 11.07 1.00 -23.20
CA GLY A 251 10.41 2.28 -22.94
C GLY A 251 9.01 2.15 -22.32
N PRO A 252 8.10 1.32 -22.87
CA PRO A 252 6.79 1.11 -22.26
C PRO A 252 6.85 0.54 -20.84
N ALA A 253 7.76 -0.40 -20.56
CA ALA A 253 7.92 -0.95 -19.22
C ALA A 253 8.50 0.08 -18.24
N LYS A 254 9.46 0.89 -18.68
CA LYS A 254 10.01 2.01 -17.88
C LYS A 254 8.96 3.09 -17.60
N ALA A 255 8.15 3.40 -18.60
CA ALA A 255 7.03 4.33 -18.46
C ALA A 255 5.98 3.76 -17.50
N ALA A 256 5.70 2.45 -17.55
CA ALA A 256 4.85 1.77 -16.60
C ALA A 256 5.36 2.00 -15.17
N VAL A 257 6.61 1.64 -14.89
CA VAL A 257 7.26 1.84 -13.59
C VAL A 257 7.14 3.28 -13.09
N MET A 258 7.45 4.26 -13.94
CA MET A 258 7.36 5.68 -13.56
C MET A 258 5.91 6.11 -13.31
N SER A 259 4.97 5.73 -14.18
CA SER A 259 3.56 6.12 -14.05
C SER A 259 2.87 5.46 -12.85
N SER A 260 3.16 4.18 -12.59
CA SER A 260 2.66 3.44 -11.43
C SER A 260 3.30 3.97 -10.15
N GLY A 261 4.55 4.44 -10.18
CA GLY A 261 5.14 5.14 -9.03
C GLY A 261 4.47 6.47 -8.71
N LEU A 262 4.20 7.30 -9.73
CA LEU A 262 3.50 8.58 -9.54
C LEU A 262 2.03 8.38 -9.10
N THR A 263 1.35 7.37 -9.64
CA THR A 263 -0.05 7.06 -9.30
C THR A 263 -0.15 6.31 -7.96
N GLY A 264 0.82 5.44 -7.67
CA GLY A 264 0.93 4.67 -6.44
C GLY A 264 1.20 5.52 -5.22
N LEU A 265 2.05 6.54 -5.38
CA LEU A 265 2.28 7.59 -4.38
C LEU A 265 0.96 8.19 -3.91
N VAL A 266 -0.03 8.33 -4.79
CA VAL A 266 -1.32 8.96 -4.45
C VAL A 266 -2.35 7.95 -3.93
N SER A 267 -2.45 6.79 -4.57
CA SER A 267 -3.51 5.81 -4.26
C SER A 267 -3.23 4.95 -3.02
N GLY A 268 -1.96 4.66 -2.72
CA GLY A 268 -1.58 3.79 -1.59
C GLY A 268 -2.14 2.37 -1.67
N SER A 269 -2.59 1.90 -2.84
CA SER A 269 -3.17 0.57 -3.08
C SER A 269 -2.55 -0.07 -4.32
N SER A 270 -1.95 -1.25 -4.15
CA SER A 270 -1.36 -2.04 -5.25
C SER A 270 -2.40 -2.45 -6.29
N ILE A 271 -3.58 -2.90 -5.87
CA ILE A 271 -4.67 -3.35 -6.75
C ILE A 271 -5.24 -2.18 -7.55
N ALA A 272 -5.56 -1.07 -6.88
CA ALA A 272 -6.11 0.12 -7.54
C ALA A 272 -5.11 0.69 -8.56
N ASN A 273 -3.82 0.67 -8.22
CA ASN A 273 -2.76 1.10 -9.13
C ASN A 273 -2.68 0.19 -10.36
N VAL A 274 -2.62 -1.13 -10.19
CA VAL A 274 -2.66 -2.09 -11.33
C VAL A 274 -3.86 -1.88 -12.24
N VAL A 275 -5.05 -1.63 -11.69
CA VAL A 275 -6.25 -1.44 -12.52
C VAL A 275 -6.24 -0.07 -13.21
N THR A 276 -5.63 0.94 -12.59
CA THR A 276 -5.53 2.29 -13.17
C THR A 276 -4.44 2.39 -14.24
N THR A 277 -3.20 2.07 -13.91
CA THR A 277 -2.06 2.18 -14.83
C THR A 277 -1.93 0.95 -15.72
N GLY A 278 -2.10 -0.25 -15.17
CA GLY A 278 -1.98 -1.53 -15.87
C GLY A 278 -2.91 -1.68 -17.07
N THR A 279 -4.11 -1.09 -17.03
CA THR A 279 -5.05 -1.11 -18.17
C THR A 279 -4.50 -0.43 -19.42
N PHE A 280 -3.54 0.50 -19.26
CA PHE A 280 -2.86 1.16 -20.37
C PHE A 280 -1.45 0.59 -20.59
N THR A 281 -0.68 0.34 -19.54
CA THR A 281 0.73 -0.03 -19.63
C THR A 281 0.94 -1.48 -20.08
N ILE A 282 0.11 -2.43 -19.60
CA ILE A 282 0.24 -3.86 -19.96
C ILE A 282 0.01 -4.08 -21.46
N PRO A 283 -1.07 -3.55 -22.09
CA PRO A 283 -1.23 -3.66 -23.54
C PRO A 283 -0.07 -3.03 -24.32
N LEU A 284 0.48 -1.90 -23.88
CA LEU A 284 1.61 -1.24 -24.54
C LEU A 284 2.89 -2.08 -24.45
N MET A 285 3.17 -2.67 -23.29
CA MET A 285 4.29 -3.61 -23.12
C MET A 285 4.12 -4.82 -24.05
N LYS A 286 2.93 -5.40 -24.14
CA LYS A 286 2.64 -6.51 -25.05
C LYS A 286 2.83 -6.11 -26.53
N LYS A 287 2.40 -4.90 -26.92
CA LYS A 287 2.54 -4.38 -28.30
C LYS A 287 4.00 -4.32 -28.76
N VAL A 288 4.94 -4.03 -27.85
CA VAL A 288 6.38 -4.00 -28.17
C VAL A 288 7.08 -5.35 -28.04
N GLY A 289 6.37 -6.41 -27.62
CA GLY A 289 6.88 -7.78 -27.61
C GLY A 289 7.14 -8.41 -26.23
N TYR A 290 6.72 -7.77 -25.12
CA TYR A 290 6.79 -8.44 -23.81
C TYR A 290 5.79 -9.60 -23.73
N PRO A 291 6.20 -10.77 -23.21
CA PRO A 291 5.27 -11.85 -22.88
C PRO A 291 4.20 -11.36 -21.89
N PRO A 292 2.93 -11.79 -22.02
CA PRO A 292 1.84 -11.36 -21.14
C PRO A 292 2.17 -11.46 -19.65
N LYS A 293 2.73 -12.61 -19.24
CA LYS A 293 3.15 -12.88 -17.85
C LYS A 293 4.17 -11.86 -17.33
N LYS A 294 5.15 -11.49 -18.16
CA LYS A 294 6.20 -10.52 -17.76
C LYS A 294 5.66 -9.09 -17.73
N ALA A 295 4.82 -8.72 -18.69
CA ALA A 295 4.16 -7.42 -18.69
C ALA A 295 3.30 -7.21 -17.44
N ALA A 296 2.49 -8.21 -17.07
CA ALA A 296 1.74 -8.19 -15.82
C ALA A 296 2.65 -8.14 -14.59
N ALA A 297 3.68 -8.99 -14.52
CA ALA A 297 4.59 -9.03 -13.38
C ALA A 297 5.35 -7.70 -13.16
N ILE A 298 5.76 -7.02 -14.24
CA ILE A 298 6.38 -5.68 -14.14
C ILE A 298 5.38 -4.67 -13.56
N GLU A 299 4.13 -4.72 -14.00
CA GLU A 299 3.09 -3.81 -13.50
C GLU A 299 2.75 -4.08 -12.02
N VAL A 300 2.70 -5.36 -11.62
CA VAL A 300 2.49 -5.74 -10.22
C VAL A 300 3.63 -5.22 -9.35
N ALA A 301 4.87 -5.50 -9.73
CA ALA A 301 6.06 -5.01 -9.05
C ALA A 301 6.07 -3.49 -8.89
N ALA A 302 5.78 -2.77 -9.99
CA ALA A 302 5.69 -1.31 -9.97
C ALA A 302 4.56 -0.79 -9.08
N SER A 303 3.43 -1.49 -9.07
CA SER A 303 2.26 -1.09 -8.29
C SER A 303 2.45 -1.33 -6.80
N THR A 304 3.09 -2.44 -6.43
CA THR A 304 3.47 -2.80 -5.07
C THR A 304 4.49 -1.82 -4.50
N ASP A 305 5.56 -1.52 -5.25
CA ASP A 305 6.54 -0.49 -4.87
C ASP A 305 5.88 0.91 -4.71
N GLY A 306 4.72 1.18 -5.33
CA GLY A 306 3.98 2.43 -5.19
C GLY A 306 3.60 2.76 -3.74
N GLN A 307 3.40 1.74 -2.92
CA GLN A 307 2.98 1.90 -1.52
C GLN A 307 4.10 2.40 -0.60
N ILE A 308 5.38 2.19 -0.95
CA ILE A 308 6.53 2.66 -0.14
C ILE A 308 6.99 4.08 -0.48
N MET A 309 6.41 4.74 -1.49
CA MET A 309 6.94 6.01 -2.02
C MET A 309 6.51 7.25 -1.18
N PRO A 310 7.47 8.04 -0.63
CA PRO A 310 7.21 9.36 -0.02
C PRO A 310 6.62 10.37 -1.01
N PRO A 311 5.79 11.34 -0.58
CA PRO A 311 5.50 11.77 0.79
C PRO A 311 4.10 11.32 1.29
N ILE A 312 3.52 10.29 0.69
CA ILE A 312 2.18 9.81 1.09
C ILE A 312 2.29 8.39 1.65
N MET A 313 3.01 7.48 0.98
CA MET A 313 3.40 6.15 1.48
C MET A 313 2.24 5.29 2.03
N GLY A 314 1.04 5.44 1.45
CA GLY A 314 -0.17 4.77 1.92
C GLY A 314 -0.55 5.09 3.37
N ALA A 315 -1.61 4.45 3.87
CA ALA A 315 -2.13 4.72 5.21
C ALA A 315 -1.15 4.32 6.34
N ALA A 316 -0.34 3.28 6.11
CA ALA A 316 0.50 2.69 7.13
C ALA A 316 1.65 3.62 7.58
N ALA A 317 2.18 4.48 6.71
CA ALA A 317 3.23 5.42 7.09
C ALA A 317 2.80 6.41 8.18
N PHE A 318 1.54 6.82 8.17
CA PHE A 318 0.98 7.65 9.25
C PHE A 318 0.85 6.86 10.55
N ILE A 319 0.52 5.57 10.47
CA ILE A 319 0.45 4.69 11.64
C ILE A 319 1.86 4.45 12.20
N ILE A 320 2.88 4.32 11.34
CA ILE A 320 4.29 4.26 11.75
C ILE A 320 4.66 5.52 12.55
N ALA A 321 4.34 6.71 12.03
CA ALA A 321 4.66 7.97 12.71
C ALA A 321 4.04 8.02 14.11
N GLU A 322 2.78 7.58 14.24
CA GLU A 322 2.06 7.56 15.52
C GLU A 322 2.60 6.50 16.49
N TYR A 323 2.87 5.26 16.03
CA TYR A 323 3.42 4.21 16.89
C TYR A 323 4.84 4.50 17.37
N VAL A 324 5.69 5.03 16.48
CA VAL A 324 7.08 5.37 16.81
C VAL A 324 7.14 6.71 17.54
N ASN A 325 6.06 7.49 17.53
CA ASN A 325 5.96 8.83 18.11
C ASN A 325 7.06 9.78 17.58
N ILE A 326 7.14 9.86 16.25
CA ILE A 326 8.06 10.76 15.55
C ILE A 326 7.30 11.56 14.48
N PRO A 327 7.80 12.75 14.08
CA PRO A 327 7.18 13.51 13.00
C PRO A 327 7.08 12.68 11.71
N TYR A 328 5.98 12.80 10.99
CA TYR A 328 5.75 12.10 9.71
C TYR A 328 6.89 12.29 8.69
N LEU A 329 7.50 13.49 8.69
CA LEU A 329 8.61 13.78 7.79
C LEU A 329 9.86 12.93 8.07
N GLU A 330 10.07 12.51 9.33
CA GLU A 330 11.15 11.58 9.67
C GLU A 330 10.88 10.17 9.13
N VAL A 331 9.60 9.74 9.11
CA VAL A 331 9.21 8.48 8.43
C VAL A 331 9.47 8.58 6.93
N CYS A 332 9.08 9.70 6.30
CA CYS A 332 9.36 9.97 4.89
C CYS A 332 10.85 9.96 4.57
N LYS A 333 11.65 10.61 5.44
CA LYS A 333 13.11 10.66 5.32
C LYS A 333 13.71 9.26 5.40
N ALA A 334 13.28 8.46 6.38
CA ALA A 334 13.77 7.10 6.57
C ALA A 334 13.44 6.17 5.39
N ALA A 335 12.27 6.33 4.77
CA ALA A 335 11.89 5.51 3.62
C ALA A 335 12.43 6.01 2.27
N ALA A 336 12.96 7.23 2.18
CA ALA A 336 13.34 7.85 0.92
C ALA A 336 14.39 7.03 0.14
N ILE A 337 15.55 6.76 0.74
CA ILE A 337 16.61 6.01 0.05
C ILE A 337 16.14 4.60 -0.35
N PRO A 338 15.55 3.80 0.56
CA PRO A 338 15.05 2.47 0.21
C PRO A 338 14.00 2.49 -0.90
N ALA A 339 13.03 3.42 -0.87
CA ALA A 339 11.99 3.51 -1.88
C ALA A 339 12.54 3.91 -3.26
N PHE A 340 13.34 4.97 -3.33
CA PHE A 340 13.92 5.41 -4.60
C PHE A 340 14.91 4.40 -5.17
N ALA A 341 15.71 3.73 -4.32
CA ALA A 341 16.58 2.64 -4.75
C ALA A 341 15.79 1.44 -5.30
N SER A 342 14.66 1.09 -4.67
CA SER A 342 13.77 0.03 -5.17
C SER A 342 13.26 0.35 -6.58
N TYR A 343 12.75 1.57 -6.79
CA TYR A 343 12.28 2.03 -8.09
C TYR A 343 13.38 2.12 -9.14
N ALA A 344 14.54 2.66 -8.78
CA ALA A 344 15.69 2.71 -9.69
C ALA A 344 16.07 1.30 -10.14
N THR A 345 16.00 0.33 -9.23
CA THR A 345 16.35 -1.07 -9.50
C THR A 345 15.26 -1.76 -10.33
N LEU A 346 13.99 -1.45 -10.12
CA LEU A 346 12.91 -1.89 -11.00
C LEU A 346 13.09 -1.34 -12.42
N PHE A 347 13.44 -0.07 -12.52
CA PHE A 347 13.74 0.58 -13.80
C PHE A 347 14.92 -0.09 -14.51
N PHE A 348 15.97 -0.45 -13.77
CA PHE A 348 17.09 -1.23 -14.28
C PHE A 348 16.67 -2.65 -14.69
N LEU A 349 15.82 -3.31 -13.91
CA LEU A 349 15.29 -4.65 -14.21
C LEU A 349 14.46 -4.66 -15.50
N THR A 350 13.59 -3.67 -15.72
CA THR A 350 12.83 -3.57 -16.98
C THR A 350 13.75 -3.40 -18.19
N HIS A 351 14.89 -2.73 -18.02
CA HIS A 351 15.93 -2.62 -19.04
C HIS A 351 16.64 -3.94 -19.31
N ILE A 352 16.97 -4.70 -18.27
CA ILE A 352 17.53 -6.05 -18.38
C ILE A 352 16.55 -6.96 -19.14
N GLU A 353 15.28 -6.97 -18.75
CA GLU A 353 14.25 -7.80 -19.39
C GLU A 353 14.04 -7.43 -20.86
N ALA A 354 14.00 -6.14 -21.19
CA ALA A 354 13.97 -5.69 -22.57
C ALA A 354 15.19 -6.17 -23.37
N SER A 355 16.37 -6.18 -22.74
CA SER A 355 17.62 -6.57 -23.38
C SER A 355 17.69 -8.08 -23.63
N LYS A 356 17.24 -8.91 -22.68
CA LYS A 356 17.11 -10.36 -22.87
C LYS A 356 16.17 -10.72 -24.01
N LEU A 357 15.11 -9.93 -24.20
CA LEU A 357 14.10 -10.11 -25.24
C LEU A 357 14.45 -9.41 -26.57
N GLY A 358 15.56 -8.66 -26.64
CA GLY A 358 15.94 -7.93 -27.85
C GLY A 358 14.99 -6.80 -28.25
N LEU A 359 14.19 -6.27 -27.32
CA LEU A 359 13.14 -5.29 -27.63
C LEU A 359 13.72 -3.90 -27.97
N LYS A 360 12.99 -3.16 -28.80
CA LYS A 360 13.29 -1.76 -29.15
C LYS A 360 12.24 -0.82 -28.55
N GLY A 361 12.55 0.47 -28.52
CA GLY A 361 11.60 1.50 -28.09
C GLY A 361 10.55 1.81 -29.15
N LEU A 362 9.53 2.55 -28.76
CA LEU A 362 8.45 2.97 -29.67
C LEU A 362 8.92 4.07 -30.64
N PRO A 363 8.37 4.12 -31.87
CA PRO A 363 8.56 5.25 -32.77
C PRO A 363 8.08 6.55 -32.14
N LYS A 364 8.81 7.66 -32.37
CA LYS A 364 8.47 8.98 -31.82
C LYS A 364 7.07 9.46 -32.23
N ALA A 365 6.55 9.00 -33.37
CA ALA A 365 5.22 9.34 -33.87
C ALA A 365 4.07 8.76 -33.03
N ASP A 366 4.31 7.64 -32.35
CA ASP A 366 3.32 6.95 -31.51
C ASP A 366 3.30 7.50 -30.07
N LEU A 367 4.12 8.50 -29.77
CA LEU A 367 4.32 9.03 -28.42
C LEU A 367 3.68 10.41 -28.25
N PRO A 368 3.09 10.69 -27.07
CA PRO A 368 2.66 12.05 -26.74
C PRO A 368 3.83 13.03 -26.78
N ARG A 369 3.55 14.28 -27.18
CA ARG A 369 4.58 15.34 -27.19
C ARG A 369 4.85 15.80 -25.75
N PHE A 370 6.10 15.66 -25.30
CA PHE A 370 6.51 15.99 -23.92
C PHE A 370 6.06 17.38 -23.47
N PHE A 371 6.50 18.46 -24.14
CA PHE A 371 6.19 19.83 -23.73
C PHE A 371 4.69 20.13 -23.67
N SER A 372 3.92 19.66 -24.67
CA SER A 372 2.47 19.84 -24.70
C SER A 372 1.76 19.10 -23.57
N THR A 373 2.26 17.91 -23.22
CA THR A 373 1.70 17.08 -22.15
C THR A 373 2.03 17.67 -20.78
N PHE A 374 3.30 18.02 -20.56
CA PHE A 374 3.80 18.60 -19.32
C PHE A 374 3.09 19.92 -18.97
N VAL A 375 3.06 20.88 -19.90
CA VAL A 375 2.39 22.17 -19.67
C VAL A 375 0.88 21.98 -19.54
N GLY A 376 0.29 21.07 -20.33
CA GLY A 376 -1.15 20.79 -20.32
C GLY A 376 -1.67 20.13 -19.05
N GLY A 377 -0.79 19.58 -18.19
CA GLY A 377 -1.15 18.95 -16.92
C GLY A 377 -0.43 19.51 -15.69
N LEU A 378 0.29 20.63 -15.83
CA LEU A 378 1.02 21.27 -14.73
C LEU A 378 0.09 21.59 -13.54
N HIS A 379 -1.17 21.91 -13.81
CA HIS A 379 -2.18 22.18 -12.78
C HIS A 379 -2.46 20.97 -11.88
N TYR A 380 -2.23 19.72 -12.33
CA TYR A 380 -2.33 18.55 -11.45
C TYR A 380 -1.14 18.39 -10.50
N LEU A 381 0.00 19.02 -10.80
CA LEU A 381 1.17 19.02 -9.92
C LEU A 381 1.05 20.08 -8.82
N ILE A 382 0.28 21.16 -9.03
CA ILE A 382 0.12 22.25 -8.06
C ILE A 382 -0.37 21.72 -6.69
N PRO A 383 -1.44 20.90 -6.58
CA PRO A 383 -1.87 20.37 -5.29
C PRO A 383 -0.82 19.50 -4.60
N LEU A 384 -0.03 18.72 -5.36
CA LEU A 384 1.07 17.91 -4.82
C LEU A 384 2.21 18.80 -4.30
N LEU A 385 2.53 19.88 -5.00
CA LEU A 385 3.51 20.85 -4.55
C LEU A 385 3.04 21.62 -3.30
N VAL A 386 1.75 21.95 -3.21
CA VAL A 386 1.15 22.53 -1.99
C VAL A 386 1.25 21.54 -0.83
N LEU A 387 0.92 20.27 -1.06
CA LEU A 387 1.04 19.22 -0.04
C LEU A 387 2.49 19.10 0.47
N LEU A 388 3.46 19.03 -0.44
CA LEU A 388 4.89 18.99 -0.10
C LEU A 388 5.36 20.25 0.60
N TYR A 389 4.92 21.42 0.11
CA TYR A 389 5.26 22.70 0.70
C TYR A 389 4.77 22.76 2.15
N GLU A 390 3.51 22.42 2.42
CA GLU A 390 2.90 22.45 3.75
C GLU A 390 3.57 21.47 4.73
N LEU A 391 4.03 20.31 4.25
CA LEU A 391 4.76 19.34 5.08
C LEU A 391 6.21 19.75 5.38
N ILE A 392 6.90 20.35 4.42
CA ILE A 392 8.36 20.57 4.51
C ILE A 392 8.69 21.97 5.04
N VAL A 393 7.99 23.00 4.57
CA VAL A 393 8.35 24.40 4.80
C VAL A 393 7.75 24.92 6.12
N PRO A 394 6.42 25.01 6.30
CA PRO A 394 5.84 25.38 7.57
C PRO A 394 5.78 24.21 8.56
N ARG A 395 6.05 22.97 8.12
CA ARG A 395 5.99 21.75 8.93
C ARG A 395 4.63 21.58 9.63
N HIS A 396 3.55 21.89 8.90
CA HIS A 396 2.21 21.64 9.40
C HIS A 396 1.96 20.13 9.54
N SER A 397 0.96 19.79 10.33
CA SER A 397 0.55 18.40 10.51
C SER A 397 0.04 17.80 9.17
N PRO A 398 0.18 16.48 8.97
CA PRO A 398 -0.19 15.85 7.70
C PRO A 398 -1.66 16.04 7.30
N ASP A 399 -2.57 16.08 8.27
CA ASP A 399 -3.99 16.35 8.06
C ASP A 399 -4.24 17.77 7.53
N MET A 400 -3.56 18.79 8.08
CA MET A 400 -3.63 20.17 7.56
C MET A 400 -3.08 20.27 6.14
N ALA A 401 -1.95 19.63 5.86
CA ALA A 401 -1.33 19.63 4.55
C ALA A 401 -2.26 19.00 3.50
N ALA A 402 -2.84 17.83 3.82
CA ALA A 402 -3.79 17.15 2.95
C ALA A 402 -5.08 17.97 2.75
N PHE A 403 -5.62 18.59 3.80
CA PHE A 403 -6.79 19.45 3.71
C PHE A 403 -6.56 20.61 2.74
N ARG A 404 -5.48 21.38 2.91
CA ARG A 404 -5.17 22.53 2.05
C ARG A 404 -4.89 22.13 0.61
N ALA A 405 -4.14 21.06 0.39
CA ALA A 405 -3.91 20.50 -0.95
C ALA A 405 -5.24 20.05 -1.60
N THR A 406 -6.15 19.45 -0.82
CA THR A 406 -7.48 19.05 -1.29
C THR A 406 -8.34 20.26 -1.66
N MET A 407 -8.30 21.36 -0.89
CA MET A 407 -9.01 22.59 -1.24
C MET A 407 -8.51 23.17 -2.56
N VAL A 408 -7.19 23.23 -2.75
CA VAL A 408 -6.57 23.69 -4.01
C VAL A 408 -6.98 22.80 -5.17
N LEU A 409 -6.98 21.48 -4.97
CA LEU A 409 -7.40 20.53 -6.00
C LEU A 409 -8.88 20.72 -6.38
N MET A 410 -9.79 20.86 -5.41
CA MET A 410 -11.20 21.10 -5.69
C MET A 410 -11.42 22.44 -6.42
N LEU A 411 -10.66 23.48 -6.08
CA LEU A 411 -10.68 24.74 -6.82
C LEU A 411 -10.26 24.55 -8.28
N ILE A 412 -9.19 23.78 -8.51
CA ILE A 412 -8.73 23.45 -9.87
C ILE A 412 -9.79 22.64 -10.63
N MET A 413 -10.42 21.64 -10.00
CA MET A 413 -11.49 20.85 -10.61
C MET A 413 -12.69 21.72 -11.01
N LEU A 414 -13.05 22.70 -10.18
CA LEU A 414 -14.15 23.62 -10.43
C LEU A 414 -13.84 24.57 -11.61
N LEU A 415 -12.60 25.04 -11.72
CA LEU A 415 -12.19 26.06 -12.69
C LEU A 415 -11.65 25.51 -14.01
N GLN A 416 -11.13 24.28 -14.05
CA GLN A 416 -10.44 23.75 -15.23
C GLN A 416 -11.34 23.65 -16.48
N HIS A 417 -12.60 23.24 -16.32
CA HIS A 417 -13.53 23.07 -17.45
C HIS A 417 -14.08 24.42 -17.93
N PRO A 418 -14.51 25.35 -17.06
CA PRO A 418 -14.85 26.72 -17.48
C PRO A 418 -13.71 27.42 -18.22
N LEU A 419 -12.47 27.29 -17.74
CA LEU A 419 -11.30 27.92 -18.37
C LEU A 419 -11.02 27.32 -19.75
N ARG A 420 -11.16 26.00 -19.94
CA ARG A 420 -11.03 25.37 -21.27
C ARG A 420 -12.14 25.79 -22.21
N ALA A 421 -13.38 25.91 -21.73
CA ALA A 421 -14.49 26.42 -22.53
C ALA A 421 -14.23 27.86 -23.00
N LEU A 422 -13.71 28.73 -22.12
CA LEU A 422 -13.39 30.12 -22.45
C LEU A 422 -12.19 30.26 -23.41
N LEU A 423 -11.09 29.54 -23.14
CA LEU A 423 -9.83 29.69 -23.89
C LEU A 423 -9.79 28.89 -25.20
N ARG A 424 -10.49 27.76 -25.27
CA ARG A 424 -10.45 26.83 -26.42
C ARG A 424 -11.79 26.69 -27.14
N GLY A 425 -12.86 27.33 -26.66
CA GLY A 425 -14.19 27.20 -27.24
C GLY A 425 -14.84 25.82 -27.01
N GLU A 426 -14.30 25.00 -26.11
CA GLU A 426 -14.77 23.63 -25.83
C GLU A 426 -16.01 23.64 -24.90
N GLY A 427 -17.16 24.11 -25.40
CA GLY A 427 -18.45 24.08 -24.68
C GLY A 427 -18.84 25.40 -24.00
N THR A 428 -19.72 25.33 -23.00
CA THR A 428 -20.23 26.51 -22.27
C THR A 428 -19.62 26.65 -20.88
N ILE A 429 -19.42 27.89 -20.42
CA ILE A 429 -18.86 28.19 -19.08
C ILE A 429 -19.72 27.56 -17.98
N GLY A 430 -21.06 27.70 -18.05
CA GLY A 430 -21.99 27.10 -17.10
C GLY A 430 -21.94 25.56 -17.10
N GLY A 431 -21.80 24.94 -18.28
CA GLY A 431 -21.58 23.50 -18.39
C GLY A 431 -20.26 23.05 -17.76
N GLY A 432 -19.22 23.87 -17.88
CA GLY A 432 -17.93 23.65 -17.23
C GLY A 432 -18.03 23.61 -15.70
N PHE A 433 -18.68 24.60 -15.08
CA PHE A 433 -18.85 24.63 -13.62
C PHE A 433 -19.67 23.45 -13.11
N ARG A 434 -20.74 23.10 -13.83
CA ARG A 434 -21.54 21.91 -13.52
C ARG A 434 -20.69 20.63 -13.57
N ARG A 435 -19.88 20.47 -14.61
CA ARG A 435 -18.98 19.31 -14.75
C ARG A 435 -17.95 19.24 -13.62
N GLY A 436 -17.32 20.37 -13.27
CA GLY A 436 -16.40 20.43 -12.14
C GLY A 436 -17.07 20.05 -10.81
N GLY A 437 -18.27 20.56 -10.55
CA GLY A 437 -19.07 20.19 -9.38
C GLY A 437 -19.47 18.70 -9.36
N GLU A 438 -19.85 18.13 -10.51
CA GLU A 438 -20.14 16.70 -10.64
C GLU A 438 -18.90 15.83 -10.39
N GLU A 439 -17.72 16.25 -10.86
CA GLU A 439 -16.44 15.57 -10.62
C GLU A 439 -16.05 15.62 -9.14
N ILE A 440 -16.22 16.77 -8.47
CA ILE A 440 -15.99 16.90 -7.02
C ILE A 440 -16.95 15.99 -6.25
N PHE A 441 -18.25 16.03 -6.53
CA PHE A 441 -19.24 15.17 -5.87
C PHE A 441 -18.88 13.68 -6.03
N ARG A 442 -18.54 13.24 -7.24
CA ARG A 442 -18.10 11.85 -7.48
C ARG A 442 -16.79 11.52 -6.76
N GLY A 443 -15.86 12.46 -6.69
CA GLY A 443 -14.60 12.32 -5.96
C GLY A 443 -14.81 12.18 -4.45
N LEU A 444 -15.70 12.97 -3.84
CA LEU A 444 -16.06 12.84 -2.42
C LEU A 444 -16.65 11.45 -2.13
N VAL A 445 -17.60 11.01 -2.96
CA VAL A 445 -18.20 9.67 -2.82
C VAL A 445 -17.16 8.57 -3.00
N ALA A 446 -16.26 8.70 -3.98
CA ALA A 446 -15.19 7.74 -4.22
C ALA A 446 -14.19 7.69 -3.04
N GLY A 447 -13.80 8.84 -2.50
CA GLY A 447 -12.93 8.90 -1.33
C GLY A 447 -13.53 8.20 -0.11
N ALA A 448 -14.81 8.48 0.19
CA ALA A 448 -15.52 7.81 1.29
C ALA A 448 -15.62 6.29 1.08
N ARG A 449 -15.87 5.85 -0.16
CA ARG A 449 -15.93 4.43 -0.53
C ARG A 449 -14.60 3.72 -0.38
N ASN A 450 -13.53 4.32 -0.90
CA ASN A 450 -12.18 3.77 -0.81
C ASN A 450 -11.70 3.70 0.64
N MET A 451 -12.26 4.53 1.53
CA MET A 451 -11.96 4.50 2.95
C MET A 451 -12.67 3.39 3.73
N VAL A 452 -13.75 2.81 3.22
CA VAL A 452 -14.55 1.80 3.95
C VAL A 452 -13.71 0.60 4.35
N SER A 453 -12.93 0.05 3.41
CA SER A 453 -12.08 -1.12 3.67
C SER A 453 -11.00 -0.80 4.69
N VAL A 454 -10.36 0.37 4.58
CA VAL A 454 -9.30 0.81 5.47
C VAL A 454 -9.81 1.06 6.89
N ALA A 455 -10.95 1.75 7.04
CA ALA A 455 -11.55 2.06 8.35
C ALA A 455 -11.98 0.81 9.13
N VAL A 456 -12.55 -0.17 8.42
CA VAL A 456 -12.95 -1.44 9.02
C VAL A 456 -11.74 -2.31 9.31
N ALA A 457 -10.73 -2.31 8.44
CA ALA A 457 -9.48 -3.04 8.62
C ALA A 457 -8.72 -2.54 9.86
N THR A 458 -8.59 -1.22 10.02
CA THR A 458 -7.88 -0.61 11.15
C THR A 458 -8.60 -0.88 12.47
N ALA A 459 -9.93 -0.74 12.50
CA ALA A 459 -10.76 -1.09 13.65
C ALA A 459 -10.63 -2.58 14.03
N ALA A 460 -10.72 -3.49 13.05
CA ALA A 460 -10.61 -4.94 13.29
C ALA A 460 -9.21 -5.35 13.72
N ALA A 461 -8.15 -4.75 13.15
CA ALA A 461 -6.78 -4.93 13.60
C ALA A 461 -6.58 -4.39 15.04
N GLY A 462 -7.35 -3.37 15.44
CA GLY A 462 -7.43 -2.90 16.82
C GLY A 462 -7.85 -3.98 17.83
N ILE A 463 -8.64 -4.98 17.42
CA ILE A 463 -8.92 -6.15 18.28
C ILE A 463 -7.63 -6.91 18.58
N ILE A 464 -6.79 -7.11 17.56
CA ILE A 464 -5.52 -7.84 17.70
C ILE A 464 -4.56 -7.04 18.58
N VAL A 465 -4.39 -5.75 18.29
CA VAL A 465 -3.57 -4.83 19.12
C VAL A 465 -4.02 -4.88 20.58
N GLY A 466 -5.32 -4.76 20.83
CA GLY A 466 -5.86 -4.77 22.19
C GLY A 466 -5.66 -6.10 22.91
N VAL A 467 -5.70 -7.23 22.20
CA VAL A 467 -5.34 -8.54 22.79
C VAL A 467 -3.83 -8.61 23.07
N VAL A 468 -2.98 -8.12 22.17
CA VAL A 468 -1.53 -8.10 22.35
C VAL A 468 -1.12 -7.29 23.58
N THR A 469 -1.73 -6.11 23.78
CA THR A 469 -1.48 -5.25 24.94
C THR A 469 -2.01 -5.83 26.26
N MET A 470 -2.87 -6.86 26.23
CA MET A 470 -3.29 -7.60 27.44
C MET A 470 -2.23 -8.57 27.97
N GLY A 471 -1.09 -8.73 27.28
CA GLY A 471 0.05 -9.53 27.73
C GLY A 471 0.50 -10.63 26.76
N LEU A 472 -0.14 -10.75 25.59
CA LEU A 472 0.26 -11.72 24.56
C LEU A 472 1.56 -11.34 23.83
N GLY A 473 1.91 -10.05 23.78
CA GLY A 473 3.06 -9.57 23.00
C GLY A 473 4.38 -10.25 23.39
N GLY A 474 4.62 -10.47 24.69
CA GLY A 474 5.82 -11.13 25.19
C GLY A 474 5.97 -12.57 24.69
N LEU A 475 4.88 -13.33 24.56
CA LEU A 475 4.93 -14.71 24.11
C LEU A 475 5.42 -14.86 22.67
N ILE A 476 5.03 -13.94 21.78
CA ILE A 476 5.50 -13.96 20.40
C ILE A 476 7.00 -13.70 20.34
N THR A 477 7.49 -12.75 21.15
CA THR A 477 8.92 -12.50 21.32
C THR A 477 9.65 -13.77 21.80
N ASP A 478 9.13 -14.44 22.83
CA ASP A 478 9.75 -15.65 23.39
C ASP A 478 9.78 -16.82 22.39
N VAL A 479 8.72 -17.00 21.60
CA VAL A 479 8.65 -18.02 20.56
C VAL A 479 9.69 -17.74 19.46
N ILE A 480 9.79 -16.49 19.00
CA ILE A 480 10.78 -16.11 17.99
C ILE A 480 12.19 -16.29 18.55
N ASP A 481 12.45 -15.87 19.78
CA ASP A 481 13.76 -16.03 20.43
C ASP A 481 14.16 -17.51 20.52
N THR A 482 13.27 -18.35 21.05
CA THR A 482 13.49 -19.80 21.18
C THR A 482 13.79 -20.46 19.83
N LEU A 483 13.04 -20.10 18.78
CA LEU A 483 13.26 -20.63 17.43
C LEU A 483 14.56 -20.10 16.81
N SER A 484 14.92 -18.85 17.11
CA SER A 484 16.14 -18.22 16.62
C SER A 484 17.41 -18.71 17.33
N ARG A 485 17.28 -19.27 18.55
CA ARG A 485 18.38 -19.71 19.41
C ARG A 485 19.45 -18.63 19.63
N GLY A 486 19.02 -17.38 19.79
CA GLY A 486 19.93 -16.24 19.95
C GLY A 486 20.66 -15.82 18.66
N ASN A 487 20.17 -16.19 17.47
CA ASN A 487 20.73 -15.77 16.19
C ASN A 487 19.86 -14.70 15.51
N ILE A 488 20.38 -13.47 15.41
CA ILE A 488 19.67 -12.33 14.80
C ILE A 488 19.25 -12.56 13.34
N TYR A 489 20.06 -13.26 12.55
CA TYR A 489 19.73 -13.55 11.15
C TYR A 489 18.57 -14.54 11.06
N ALA A 490 18.57 -15.57 11.91
CA ALA A 490 17.46 -16.52 12.01
C ALA A 490 16.19 -15.82 12.50
N MET A 491 16.30 -14.96 13.52
CA MET A 491 15.20 -14.14 14.03
C MET A 491 14.58 -13.30 12.90
N LEU A 492 15.37 -12.53 12.15
CA LEU A 492 14.86 -11.71 11.04
C LEU A 492 14.22 -12.58 9.95
N GLY A 493 14.79 -13.75 9.64
CA GLY A 493 14.22 -14.68 8.67
C GLY A 493 12.87 -15.25 9.10
N ILE A 494 12.75 -15.68 10.36
CA ILE A 494 11.50 -16.17 10.97
C ILE A 494 10.46 -15.04 10.96
N THR A 495 10.85 -13.84 11.38
CA THR A 495 9.96 -12.68 11.44
C THR A 495 9.49 -12.24 10.05
N ALA A 496 10.36 -12.24 9.05
CA ALA A 496 9.99 -11.96 7.66
C ALA A 496 8.98 -13.00 7.13
N PHE A 497 9.22 -14.28 7.37
CA PHE A 497 8.31 -15.34 6.96
C PHE A 497 6.95 -15.24 7.66
N ALA A 498 6.95 -15.02 8.98
CA ALA A 498 5.72 -14.78 9.75
C ALA A 498 4.97 -13.55 9.23
N SER A 499 5.70 -12.49 8.86
CA SER A 499 5.12 -11.27 8.30
C SER A 499 4.43 -11.47 6.96
N LEU A 500 5.05 -12.22 6.05
CA LEU A 500 4.44 -12.61 4.78
C LEU A 500 3.22 -13.52 5.02
N LEU A 501 3.33 -14.48 5.94
CA LEU A 501 2.26 -15.44 6.21
C LEU A 501 1.01 -14.78 6.78
N LEU A 502 1.18 -13.93 7.79
CA LEU A 502 0.08 -13.24 8.44
C LEU A 502 -0.50 -12.13 7.56
N GLY A 503 0.30 -11.55 6.67
CA GLY A 503 -0.15 -10.52 5.73
C GLY A 503 -0.92 -11.03 4.51
N MET A 504 -0.77 -12.30 4.15
CA MET A 504 -1.42 -12.86 2.96
C MET A 504 -2.94 -12.73 3.04
N GLY A 505 -3.52 -11.96 2.11
CA GLY A 505 -4.97 -11.77 1.99
C GLY A 505 -5.56 -10.70 2.91
N LEU A 506 -4.70 -9.87 3.50
CA LEU A 506 -5.07 -8.68 4.24
C LEU A 506 -4.67 -7.43 3.44
N PRO A 507 -5.41 -6.31 3.54
CA PRO A 507 -4.96 -5.03 3.01
C PRO A 507 -3.68 -4.59 3.73
N THR A 508 -2.74 -3.97 3.03
CA THR A 508 -1.43 -3.51 3.55
C THR A 508 -1.51 -2.83 4.91
N THR A 509 -2.50 -1.95 5.11
CA THR A 509 -2.68 -1.23 6.38
C THR A 509 -2.98 -2.18 7.53
N ALA A 510 -3.90 -3.12 7.33
CA ALA A 510 -4.25 -4.14 8.31
C ALA A 510 -3.04 -5.04 8.58
N THR A 511 -2.38 -5.51 7.51
CA THR A 511 -1.16 -6.31 7.59
C THR A 511 -0.12 -5.63 8.46
N TYR A 512 0.18 -4.36 8.16
CA TYR A 512 1.15 -3.57 8.91
C TYR A 512 0.76 -3.45 10.38
N ILE A 513 -0.50 -3.14 10.72
CA ILE A 513 -0.92 -3.00 12.13
C ILE A 513 -0.71 -4.29 12.90
N VAL A 514 -1.14 -5.42 12.32
CA VAL A 514 -0.97 -6.72 12.95
C VAL A 514 0.52 -7.00 13.14
N MET A 515 1.35 -6.77 12.12
CA MET A 515 2.79 -7.05 12.21
C MET A 515 3.50 -6.11 13.16
N ALA A 516 3.29 -4.80 13.05
CA ALA A 516 3.87 -3.80 13.93
C ALA A 516 3.54 -4.06 15.41
N SER A 517 2.36 -4.57 15.73
CA SER A 517 2.01 -4.91 17.12
C SER A 517 2.70 -6.17 17.64
N LEU A 518 3.09 -7.10 16.76
CA LEU A 518 3.63 -8.41 17.13
C LEU A 518 5.14 -8.49 16.93
N THR A 519 5.60 -8.17 15.72
CA THR A 519 6.95 -8.44 15.26
C THR A 519 7.91 -7.27 15.46
N ALA A 520 7.45 -6.01 15.43
CA ALA A 520 8.35 -4.89 15.65
C ALA A 520 8.94 -4.87 17.08
N PRO A 521 8.15 -5.05 18.16
CA PRO A 521 8.70 -5.21 19.51
C PRO A 521 9.64 -6.40 19.61
N ALA A 522 9.28 -7.55 19.01
CA ALA A 522 10.11 -8.74 19.04
C ALA A 522 11.49 -8.51 18.40
N ILE A 523 11.55 -7.84 17.23
CA ILE A 523 12.83 -7.49 16.58
C ILE A 523 13.69 -6.64 17.51
N VAL A 524 13.12 -5.59 18.11
CA VAL A 524 13.88 -4.65 18.95
C VAL A 524 14.37 -5.35 20.23
N THR A 525 13.49 -6.05 20.93
CA THR A 525 13.80 -6.70 22.20
C THR A 525 14.82 -7.84 22.04
N ILE A 526 14.64 -8.73 21.06
CA ILE A 526 15.56 -9.86 20.87
C ILE A 526 16.91 -9.38 20.36
N ALA A 527 16.93 -8.37 19.47
CA ALA A 527 18.19 -7.79 19.01
C ALA A 527 18.95 -7.15 20.18
N GLU A 528 18.26 -6.45 21.09
CA GLU A 528 18.86 -5.88 22.30
C GLU A 528 19.43 -6.96 23.22
N TRP A 529 18.73 -8.08 23.42
CA TRP A 529 19.25 -9.24 24.18
C TRP A 529 20.55 -9.81 23.59
N GLN A 530 20.74 -9.66 22.27
CA GLN A 530 21.93 -10.10 21.55
C GLN A 530 23.00 -8.99 21.43
N GLY A 531 22.81 -7.85 22.08
CA GLY A 531 23.75 -6.72 22.05
C GLY A 531 23.74 -5.94 20.74
N PHE A 532 22.67 -6.06 19.93
CA PHE A 532 22.51 -5.35 18.67
C PHE A 532 21.37 -4.33 18.76
N PHE A 533 21.70 -3.05 18.63
CA PHE A 533 20.70 -1.98 18.69
C PHE A 533 19.94 -1.86 17.35
N VAL A 534 18.61 -1.94 17.41
CA VAL A 534 17.72 -1.68 16.27
C VAL A 534 16.84 -0.47 16.58
N PRO A 535 16.94 0.65 15.83
CA PRO A 535 16.02 1.75 15.93
C PRO A 535 14.58 1.29 15.70
N LEU A 536 13.64 1.79 16.50
CA LEU A 536 12.24 1.41 16.40
C LEU A 536 11.68 1.65 14.99
N ILE A 537 12.04 2.77 14.36
CA ILE A 537 11.64 3.06 12.97
C ILE A 537 12.11 1.99 11.97
N ALA A 538 13.29 1.40 12.18
CA ALA A 538 13.79 0.33 11.31
C ALA A 538 12.94 -0.94 11.48
N ALA A 539 12.58 -1.32 12.70
CA ALA A 539 11.70 -2.46 12.95
C ALA A 539 10.29 -2.25 12.35
N HIS A 540 9.72 -1.05 12.47
CA HIS A 540 8.42 -0.74 11.86
C HIS A 540 8.48 -0.70 10.33
N LEU A 541 9.53 -0.13 9.73
CA LEU A 541 9.73 -0.18 8.27
C LEU A 541 9.96 -1.61 7.79
N PHE A 542 10.65 -2.45 8.57
CA PHE A 542 10.81 -3.87 8.26
C PHE A 542 9.44 -4.56 8.14
N CYS A 543 8.58 -4.38 9.15
CA CYS A 543 7.22 -4.91 9.14
C CYS A 543 6.39 -4.35 7.97
N PHE A 544 6.54 -3.07 7.65
CA PHE A 544 5.83 -2.41 6.57
C PHE A 544 6.23 -2.97 5.19
N TYR A 545 7.51 -3.17 4.93
CA TYR A 545 8.01 -3.73 3.68
C TYR A 545 7.49 -5.16 3.46
N PHE A 546 7.58 -6.03 4.47
CA PHE A 546 7.03 -7.38 4.35
C PHE A 546 5.51 -7.39 4.27
N GLY A 547 4.85 -6.43 4.92
CA GLY A 547 3.41 -6.27 4.79
C GLY A 547 2.97 -5.90 3.38
N ILE A 548 3.74 -5.05 2.68
CA ILE A 548 3.51 -4.72 1.27
C ILE A 548 3.82 -5.92 0.37
N LEU A 549 4.91 -6.63 0.61
CA LEU A 549 5.29 -7.80 -0.19
C LEU A 549 4.28 -8.96 -0.05
N ALA A 550 3.54 -9.02 1.05
CA ALA A 550 2.46 -9.99 1.22
C ALA A 550 1.34 -9.81 0.18
N ASP A 551 1.11 -8.60 -0.34
CA ASP A 551 0.11 -8.32 -1.40
C ASP A 551 0.45 -8.98 -2.74
N ASP A 552 1.74 -9.19 -3.03
CA ASP A 552 2.23 -9.83 -4.26
C ASP A 552 2.54 -11.33 -4.05
N THR A 553 2.66 -11.77 -2.80
CA THR A 553 3.06 -13.14 -2.48
C THR A 553 1.99 -14.18 -2.88
N PRO A 554 2.33 -15.17 -3.74
CA PRO A 554 1.43 -16.28 -4.07
C PRO A 554 1.17 -17.16 -2.83
N PRO A 555 -0.03 -17.77 -2.70
CA PRO A 555 -1.07 -17.91 -3.72
C PRO A 555 -2.12 -16.77 -3.76
N VAL A 556 -2.00 -15.76 -2.89
CA VAL A 556 -3.06 -14.76 -2.71
C VAL A 556 -2.93 -13.56 -3.65
N GLY A 557 -1.75 -12.92 -3.72
CA GLY A 557 -1.32 -12.04 -4.81
C GLY A 557 -2.39 -11.19 -5.53
N LEU A 558 -3.25 -10.41 -4.84
CA LEU A 558 -4.46 -9.82 -5.46
C LEU A 558 -4.14 -8.88 -6.63
N ALA A 559 -3.05 -8.12 -6.52
CA ALA A 559 -2.53 -7.29 -7.61
C ALA A 559 -2.15 -8.15 -8.83
N ALA A 560 -1.56 -9.33 -8.61
CA ALA A 560 -1.26 -10.28 -9.67
C ALA A 560 -2.51 -10.88 -10.32
N TYR A 561 -3.60 -11.11 -9.57
CA TYR A 561 -4.90 -11.50 -10.16
C TYR A 561 -5.48 -10.40 -11.06
N ALA A 562 -5.42 -9.13 -10.63
CA ALA A 562 -5.87 -8.02 -11.44
C ALA A 562 -5.00 -7.84 -12.71
N ALA A 563 -3.67 -7.88 -12.56
CA ALA A 563 -2.75 -7.70 -13.67
C ALA A 563 -2.82 -8.85 -14.68
N SER A 564 -2.94 -10.10 -14.19
CA SER A 564 -3.08 -11.27 -15.04
C SER A 564 -4.39 -11.29 -15.82
N ALA A 565 -5.48 -10.77 -15.26
CA ALA A 565 -6.74 -10.56 -15.98
C ALA A 565 -6.58 -9.56 -17.14
N ILE A 566 -5.85 -8.46 -16.94
CA ILE A 566 -5.54 -7.47 -18.00
C ILE A 566 -4.61 -8.08 -19.05
N ALA A 567 -3.55 -8.78 -18.63
CA ALA A 567 -2.57 -9.37 -19.52
C ALA A 567 -3.07 -10.61 -20.27
N ARG A 568 -4.09 -11.28 -19.72
CA ARG A 568 -4.52 -12.64 -20.07
C ARG A 568 -3.38 -13.66 -19.86
N SER A 569 -2.86 -13.69 -18.65
CA SER A 569 -1.89 -14.70 -18.19
C SER A 569 -2.45 -15.46 -17.00
N GLU A 570 -1.78 -16.54 -16.61
CA GLU A 570 -2.15 -17.30 -15.41
C GLU A 570 -1.78 -16.51 -14.14
N PRO A 571 -2.70 -16.35 -13.15
CA PRO A 571 -2.44 -15.52 -11.97
C PRO A 571 -1.26 -15.99 -11.11
N ILE A 572 -1.19 -17.28 -10.77
CA ILE A 572 -0.14 -17.81 -9.88
C ILE A 572 1.27 -17.68 -10.51
N PRO A 573 1.50 -18.10 -11.77
CA PRO A 573 2.78 -17.86 -12.42
C PRO A 573 3.13 -16.37 -12.59
N THR A 574 2.12 -15.51 -12.75
CA THR A 574 2.31 -14.06 -12.83
C THR A 574 2.76 -13.50 -11.47
N GLY A 575 2.12 -13.90 -10.37
CA GLY A 575 2.51 -13.50 -9.02
C GLY A 575 3.89 -14.03 -8.62
N LEU A 576 4.22 -15.29 -8.95
CA LEU A 576 5.57 -15.81 -8.73
C LEU A 576 6.63 -14.98 -9.48
N GLN A 577 6.32 -14.55 -10.71
CA GLN A 577 7.22 -13.71 -11.48
C GLN A 577 7.32 -12.28 -10.93
N GLY A 578 6.20 -11.71 -10.45
CA GLY A 578 6.14 -10.41 -9.77
C GLY A 578 6.98 -10.41 -8.50
N PHE A 579 6.75 -11.41 -7.64
CA PHE A 579 7.49 -11.58 -6.38
C PHE A 579 8.99 -11.75 -6.63
N MET A 580 9.37 -12.48 -7.69
CA MET A 580 10.78 -12.59 -8.10
C MET A 580 11.37 -11.29 -8.63
N TYR A 581 10.57 -10.36 -9.14
CA TYR A 581 11.02 -9.01 -9.44
C TYR A 581 11.16 -8.16 -8.17
N ASP A 582 10.27 -8.36 -7.19
CA ASP A 582 10.24 -7.61 -5.92
C ASP A 582 11.16 -8.18 -4.82
N ILE A 583 11.83 -9.31 -5.05
CA ILE A 583 12.89 -9.82 -4.17
C ILE A 583 13.99 -8.77 -3.91
N ARG A 584 14.21 -7.85 -4.87
CA ARG A 584 15.11 -6.69 -4.73
C ARG A 584 14.65 -5.69 -3.68
N THR A 585 13.35 -5.60 -3.45
CA THR A 585 12.73 -4.74 -2.44
C THR A 585 12.78 -5.45 -1.09
N ALA A 586 12.61 -6.78 -1.08
CA ALA A 586 12.65 -7.64 0.11
C ALA A 586 14.02 -7.68 0.81
N ILE A 587 15.14 -7.45 0.10
CA ILE A 587 16.47 -7.43 0.72
C ILE A 587 16.71 -6.14 1.53
N LEU A 588 16.11 -5.01 1.14
CA LEU A 588 16.37 -3.71 1.77
C LEU A 588 16.08 -3.71 3.29
N PRO A 589 14.96 -4.30 3.77
CA PRO A 589 14.72 -4.45 5.20
C PRO A 589 15.82 -5.12 6.00
N PHE A 590 16.35 -6.23 5.49
CA PHE A 590 17.48 -6.88 6.16
C PHE A 590 18.68 -5.95 6.22
N MET A 591 18.97 -5.25 5.12
CA MET A 591 20.13 -4.38 5.04
C MET A 591 20.03 -3.19 5.97
N PHE A 592 18.89 -2.51 6.05
CA PHE A 592 18.76 -1.32 6.88
C PHE A 592 18.65 -1.61 8.38
N ILE A 593 18.28 -2.84 8.76
CA ILE A 593 18.36 -3.29 10.16
C ILE A 593 19.82 -3.36 10.60
N PHE A 594 20.71 -3.72 9.68
CA PHE A 594 22.13 -3.83 9.97
C PHE A 594 22.94 -2.55 9.67
N ASN A 595 22.45 -1.72 8.76
CA ASN A 595 23.05 -0.45 8.38
C ASN A 595 21.98 0.66 8.36
N HIS A 596 21.84 1.35 9.50
CA HIS A 596 20.85 2.41 9.68
C HIS A 596 21.12 3.65 8.81
N ASP A 597 22.30 3.77 8.19
CA ASP A 597 22.60 4.86 7.25
C ASP A 597 21.67 4.85 6.04
N LEU A 598 21.18 3.66 5.65
CA LEU A 598 20.17 3.49 4.61
C LEU A 598 18.84 4.17 4.95
N LEU A 599 18.56 4.40 6.23
CA LEU A 599 17.39 5.14 6.73
C LEU A 599 17.70 6.61 7.02
N LEU A 600 18.89 7.09 6.64
CA LEU A 600 19.36 8.43 6.99
C LEU A 600 19.30 8.74 8.49
N TRP A 601 19.42 7.70 9.32
CA TRP A 601 19.37 7.81 10.78
C TRP A 601 20.60 8.59 11.26
N ASN A 602 20.37 9.69 11.97
CA ASN A 602 21.42 10.63 12.40
C ASN A 602 22.30 11.22 11.28
N ILE A 603 21.85 11.17 10.02
CA ILE A 603 22.56 11.77 8.89
C ILE A 603 21.93 13.13 8.53
N ASN A 604 22.75 14.17 8.62
CA ASN A 604 22.37 15.56 8.34
C ASN A 604 23.14 16.20 7.17
N SER A 605 24.03 15.45 6.52
CA SER A 605 24.82 15.92 5.37
C SER A 605 24.20 15.47 4.04
N TRP A 606 23.85 16.43 3.17
CA TRP A 606 23.35 16.15 1.82
C TRP A 606 24.35 15.38 0.97
N GLY A 607 25.64 15.71 1.06
CA GLY A 607 26.68 15.01 0.30
C GLY A 607 26.77 13.54 0.70
N LEU A 608 26.68 13.26 2.00
CA LEU A 608 26.68 11.89 2.51
C LEU A 608 25.40 11.13 2.12
N ALA A 609 24.24 11.78 2.23
CA ALA A 609 22.96 11.20 1.82
C ALA A 609 22.96 10.80 0.34
N ILE A 610 23.48 11.67 -0.54
CA ILE A 610 23.62 11.37 -1.97
C ILE A 610 24.59 10.21 -2.21
N LEU A 611 25.72 10.18 -1.49
CA LEU A 611 26.67 9.06 -1.58
C LEU A 611 26.00 7.73 -1.21
N ILE A 612 25.33 7.68 -0.06
CA ILE A 612 24.60 6.50 0.40
C ILE A 612 23.55 6.08 -0.62
N PHE A 613 22.77 7.03 -1.14
CA PHE A 613 21.76 6.75 -2.17
C PHE A 613 22.36 6.13 -3.43
N VAL A 614 23.46 6.70 -3.95
CA VAL A 614 24.13 6.18 -5.16
C VAL A 614 24.66 4.78 -4.91
N MET A 615 25.31 4.54 -3.77
CA MET A 615 25.86 3.21 -3.43
C MET A 615 24.74 2.18 -3.20
N THR A 616 23.65 2.59 -2.55
CA THR A 616 22.44 1.76 -2.40
C THR A 616 21.88 1.34 -3.75
N CYS A 617 21.78 2.27 -4.71
CA CYS A 617 21.34 1.96 -6.07
C CYS A 617 22.30 0.98 -6.76
N LEU A 618 23.61 1.18 -6.67
CA LEU A 618 24.60 0.27 -7.27
C LEU A 618 24.55 -1.13 -6.65
N GLY A 619 24.41 -1.22 -5.32
CA GLY A 619 24.22 -2.48 -4.60
C GLY A 619 22.94 -3.19 -5.03
N ALA A 620 21.82 -2.47 -5.08
CA ALA A 620 20.55 -3.01 -5.53
C ALA A 620 20.57 -3.45 -7.01
N PHE A 621 21.27 -2.72 -7.89
CA PHE A 621 21.47 -3.12 -9.29
C PHE A 621 22.30 -4.39 -9.39
N ALA A 622 23.37 -4.52 -8.59
CA ALA A 622 24.18 -5.71 -8.55
C ALA A 622 23.35 -6.93 -8.08
N PHE A 623 22.53 -6.76 -7.05
CA PHE A 623 21.60 -7.79 -6.56
C PHE A 623 20.57 -8.19 -7.61
N ALA A 624 19.94 -7.22 -8.27
CA ALA A 624 19.02 -7.48 -9.37
C ALA A 624 19.73 -8.20 -10.53
N GLY A 625 20.95 -7.80 -10.87
CA GLY A 625 21.70 -8.49 -11.93
C GLY A 625 22.06 -9.93 -11.56
N ALA A 626 22.41 -10.19 -10.29
CA ALA A 626 22.69 -11.52 -9.78
C ALA A 626 21.44 -12.43 -9.87
N THR A 627 20.30 -11.96 -9.35
CA THR A 627 19.04 -12.71 -9.33
C THR A 627 18.42 -12.88 -10.72
N GLN A 628 18.57 -11.89 -11.60
CA GLN A 628 18.05 -11.96 -12.97
C GLN A 628 18.98 -12.71 -13.94
N GLY A 629 20.17 -13.14 -13.51
CA GLY A 629 21.14 -13.85 -14.37
C GLY A 629 21.69 -12.99 -15.51
N TRP A 630 21.61 -11.67 -15.40
CA TRP A 630 22.03 -10.71 -16.43
C TRP A 630 22.33 -9.35 -15.81
N PHE A 631 23.48 -8.76 -16.10
CA PHE A 631 23.80 -7.37 -15.72
C PHE A 631 24.06 -6.51 -16.96
N ALA A 632 25.27 -6.54 -17.51
CA ALA A 632 25.61 -5.95 -18.81
C ALA A 632 25.46 -6.99 -19.95
N TYR A 633 25.80 -8.25 -19.67
CA TYR A 633 25.61 -9.41 -20.53
C TYR A 633 25.16 -10.61 -19.69
N ARG A 634 24.87 -11.74 -20.32
CA ARG A 634 24.46 -12.98 -19.64
C ARG A 634 25.49 -13.38 -18.58
N ASN A 635 25.02 -13.57 -17.34
CA ASN A 635 25.87 -14.01 -16.23
C ASN A 635 26.34 -15.45 -16.43
N ARG A 636 27.57 -15.73 -16.04
CA ARG A 636 28.09 -17.07 -15.73
C ARG A 636 28.04 -17.30 -14.23
N TRP A 637 28.27 -18.55 -13.82
CA TRP A 637 28.16 -18.96 -12.42
C TRP A 637 29.08 -18.16 -11.47
N TRP A 638 30.22 -17.66 -11.94
CA TRP A 638 31.14 -16.81 -11.15
C TRP A 638 30.75 -15.32 -11.12
N ASP A 639 29.94 -14.83 -12.06
CA ASP A 639 29.48 -13.43 -12.02
C ASP A 639 28.52 -13.21 -10.84
N VAL A 640 27.73 -14.25 -10.50
CA VAL A 640 26.74 -14.20 -9.42
C VAL A 640 27.38 -13.93 -8.05
N PRO A 641 28.36 -14.72 -7.55
CA PRO A 641 28.99 -14.44 -6.26
C PRO A 641 29.72 -13.10 -6.24
N LEU A 642 30.30 -12.65 -7.36
CA LEU A 642 30.93 -11.33 -7.44
C LEU A 642 29.91 -10.18 -7.33
N LEU A 643 28.76 -10.29 -8.00
CA LEU A 643 27.67 -9.31 -7.89
C LEU A 643 27.04 -9.31 -6.49
N LEU A 644 26.91 -10.47 -5.86
CA LEU A 644 26.46 -10.58 -4.47
C LEU A 644 27.48 -9.99 -3.49
N LEU A 645 28.77 -10.16 -3.75
CA LEU A 645 29.83 -9.50 -2.98
C LEU A 645 29.74 -7.98 -3.11
N VAL A 646 29.57 -7.45 -4.33
CA VAL A 646 29.33 -6.01 -4.55
C VAL A 646 28.10 -5.56 -3.75
N THR A 647 27.01 -6.31 -3.80
CA THR A 647 25.78 -6.01 -3.04
C THR A 647 26.08 -5.89 -1.55
N ALA A 648 26.79 -6.88 -0.98
CA ALA A 648 27.16 -6.87 0.43
C ALA A 648 28.05 -5.68 0.79
N MET A 649 29.04 -5.34 -0.03
CA MET A 649 29.95 -4.21 0.21
C MET A 649 29.24 -2.86 0.13
N MET A 650 28.26 -2.71 -0.78
CA MET A 650 27.48 -1.48 -0.92
C MET A 650 26.44 -1.30 0.18
N PHE A 651 25.87 -2.38 0.71
CA PHE A 651 24.86 -2.30 1.77
C PHE A 651 25.45 -2.34 3.19
N ARG A 652 26.60 -2.97 3.40
CA ARG A 652 27.31 -3.09 4.69
C ARG A 652 28.74 -2.54 4.62
N PRO A 653 28.94 -1.26 4.28
CA PRO A 653 30.28 -0.66 4.26
C PRO A 653 30.95 -0.70 5.64
N ASP A 654 30.17 -0.67 6.72
CA ASP A 654 30.59 -0.83 8.11
C ASP A 654 31.36 -2.14 8.32
N PHE A 655 30.73 -3.27 7.98
CA PHE A 655 31.32 -4.60 8.15
C PHE A 655 32.64 -4.77 7.38
N PHE A 656 32.69 -4.28 6.13
CA PHE A 656 33.90 -4.36 5.32
C PHE A 656 34.95 -3.32 5.72
N GLY A 657 34.54 -2.16 6.24
CA GLY A 657 35.43 -1.16 6.83
C GLY A 657 36.17 -1.73 8.03
N ASP A 658 35.45 -2.35 8.95
CA ASP A 658 36.01 -3.02 10.14
C ASP A 658 36.96 -4.15 9.75
N LEU A 659 36.56 -4.99 8.77
CA LEU A 659 37.39 -6.10 8.28
C LEU A 659 38.69 -5.61 7.64
N LEU A 660 38.68 -4.44 7.00
CA LEU A 660 39.83 -3.82 6.35
C LEU A 660 40.61 -2.88 7.29
N GLY A 661 40.17 -2.68 8.53
CA GLY A 661 40.79 -1.75 9.49
C GLY A 661 40.70 -0.28 9.08
N ILE A 662 39.66 0.10 8.35
CA ILE A 662 39.46 1.46 7.84
C ILE A 662 38.56 2.24 8.81
N GLU A 663 39.06 3.34 9.39
CA GLU A 663 38.29 4.18 10.32
C GLU A 663 37.03 4.81 9.70
N ASN A 664 37.09 5.19 8.42
CA ASN A 664 35.93 5.70 7.68
C ASN A 664 35.31 4.59 6.83
N HIS A 665 34.24 3.99 7.33
CA HIS A 665 33.57 2.87 6.66
C HIS A 665 33.08 3.19 5.24
N TYR A 666 32.77 4.44 4.90
CA TYR A 666 32.35 4.80 3.54
C TYR A 666 33.45 4.60 2.48
N VAL A 667 34.71 4.52 2.88
CA VAL A 667 35.82 4.18 1.96
C VAL A 667 35.74 2.71 1.52
N ALA A 668 35.06 1.84 2.28
CA ALA A 668 34.81 0.45 1.91
C ALA A 668 33.91 0.30 0.66
N TYR A 669 33.27 1.37 0.20
CA TYR A 669 32.61 1.39 -1.12
C TYR A 669 33.61 1.26 -2.28
N ILE A 670 34.84 1.78 -2.16
CA ILE A 670 35.79 1.83 -3.28
C ILE A 670 36.10 0.42 -3.82
N PRO A 671 36.50 -0.57 -2.99
CA PRO A 671 36.72 -1.92 -3.46
C PRO A 671 35.49 -2.54 -4.14
N GLY A 672 34.28 -2.30 -3.62
CA GLY A 672 33.05 -2.82 -4.23
C GLY A 672 32.77 -2.20 -5.61
N VAL A 673 33.02 -0.89 -5.78
CA VAL A 673 32.93 -0.24 -7.10
C VAL A 673 33.96 -0.82 -8.07
N ILE A 674 35.19 -1.07 -7.61
CA ILE A 674 36.24 -1.70 -8.44
C ILE A 674 35.78 -3.08 -8.91
N VAL A 675 35.28 -3.93 -8.00
CA VAL A 675 34.77 -5.27 -8.35
C VAL A 675 33.63 -5.16 -9.36
N LEU A 676 32.68 -4.24 -9.17
CA LEU A 676 31.58 -4.02 -10.10
C LEU A 676 32.07 -3.63 -11.49
N VAL A 677 33.01 -2.69 -11.58
CA VAL A 677 33.61 -2.25 -12.86
C VAL A 677 34.32 -3.41 -13.56
N LEU A 678 35.05 -4.25 -12.82
CA LEU A 678 35.72 -5.43 -13.37
C LEU A 678 34.71 -6.45 -13.93
N VAL A 679 33.61 -6.71 -13.21
CA VAL A 679 32.53 -7.59 -13.68
C VAL A 679 31.91 -7.04 -14.97
N ILE A 680 31.62 -5.74 -15.02
CA ILE A 680 31.07 -5.08 -16.21
C ILE A 680 32.03 -5.17 -17.39
N ALA A 681 33.33 -4.88 -17.17
CA ALA A 681 34.36 -4.97 -18.20
C ALA A 681 34.46 -6.39 -18.77
N TRP A 682 34.49 -7.40 -17.90
CA TRP A 682 34.50 -8.81 -18.29
C TRP A 682 33.25 -9.18 -19.11
N GLN A 683 32.07 -8.78 -18.65
CA GLN A 683 30.81 -9.02 -19.37
C GLN A 683 30.79 -8.38 -20.76
N LYS A 684 31.24 -7.13 -20.89
CA LYS A 684 31.33 -6.44 -22.18
C LYS A 684 32.36 -7.09 -23.12
N MET A 685 33.50 -7.56 -22.61
CA MET A 685 34.47 -8.30 -23.41
C MET A 685 33.87 -9.59 -23.97
N ARG A 686 33.10 -10.32 -23.15
CA ARG A 686 32.38 -11.53 -23.60
C ARG A 686 31.31 -11.20 -24.65
N GLN A 687 30.56 -10.12 -24.45
CA GLN A 687 29.57 -9.66 -25.41
C GLN A 687 30.22 -9.37 -26.77
N ARG A 688 31.30 -8.57 -26.81
CA ARG A 688 32.03 -8.25 -28.04
C ARG A 688 32.56 -9.49 -28.75
N ARG A 689 33.07 -10.46 -28.00
CA ARG A 689 33.53 -11.75 -28.58
C ARG A 689 32.38 -12.54 -29.19
N ALA A 690 31.21 -12.57 -28.53
CA ALA A 690 30.03 -13.23 -29.06
C ALA A 690 29.49 -12.52 -30.32
N GLU A 691 29.47 -11.19 -30.32
CA GLU A 691 29.08 -10.37 -31.48
C GLU A 691 30.04 -10.52 -32.67
N ALA A 692 31.33 -10.75 -32.43
CA ALA A 692 32.31 -11.00 -33.48
C ALA A 692 32.26 -12.43 -34.06
N MET A 693 31.60 -13.36 -33.36
CA MET A 693 31.44 -14.77 -33.79
C MET A 693 30.09 -15.03 -34.47
N ALA A 694 29.14 -14.10 -34.36
CA ALA A 694 27.81 -14.15 -34.98
C ALA A 694 27.80 -13.34 -36.27
#